data_AF-A0A812RFZ1-F1
#
_entry.id   AF-A0A812RFZ1-F1
#
_cell.length_a   1.000
_cell.length_b   1.000
_cell.length_c   1.000
_cell.angle_alpha   90.00
_cell.angle_beta   90.00
_cell.angle_gamma   90.00
#
_symmetry.space_group_name_H-M   'P 1'
#
loop_
_entity.id
_entity.type
_entity.pdbx_description
1 polymer ?
#
loop_
_entity_poly.entity_id
_entity_poly.type
_entity_poly.pdbx_seq_one_letter_code
_entity_poly.pdbx_strand_id
1 'polypeptide(L)'
;MSPVSRLPDSANWSYTPVNLNSNLGLASALLPTEAVGNGSALVITAFSTEVSDGLGGGRAWTRAGRPVEAAAPLVDVSLFELQTQRSLEVRVADDTPIYVRVALASPEANWICAYLDGDTWSQQGVRLASAAELRAVNATDTSGTWCATVHLSIFGIFMDILLDCTWNANMLTAEGLRELVEREGWWVRPPALGLWLLLGTSLLLITFGCCRDARVRRSGLWRDDYFLAELPPAQLPRRRACEATGAGTEPPKASEPPKASEPPRAVRQSSRSPWSQLRGIAGMSGISESPAQLVQLQKHMLQRAKPTLASGLLEHTMCRNTLWEAARCHQLHVSTIETHIWGRRGWVQGSLAAQRSPLIKELALKMEETLPSAFVKIHTSRVHRLWAALVATHPVYELCLCDIHVTAAKRAKIMMDCVLGSLSFVALFFSVDGSAVAASSPAECPIEQGSFLWYTFVALFSVLLNLAPRSLEFHLAWRSFVQAEQGKSGRRRWHEWRRCLKDVAFWMFSICLSLLHLLVVTAFLANLSEADEFKWMFAFAVVLLRKLVIVPLLTCLFSSLGTELICTRGPVLPPKKLGLDLQQLDLAKPGATCDARDARDARDGRGQEDPEGAGGDPGELWREKVRELAGRGLTIRQLLDFYAGLGRGNMKHFDPGQSTTHDVVRQAIIPRSLQWREARYFLVAVHRAIDLPDLPSNSLSGRCCAVSVQGPDAAPKPWKGGGRTAAVNDRSPTWEEAFILEDVTQEDTLHLSIWDHSLSSDNGFGSTSLSAKSFWHGLSVVQQLEDTQDGGGFLDVSMTAFMTLARALQAKEAAHVASFSRSPSRLPSLRQASRESGGGREDVDEEAVVRGGFYPRKPALSASRGRLAGEEAQCEGYAYATAVNAGCAHLAVKMVTHSWRNKFTHLLAAILADALDAEKYEEIARSLGEREFGTLTKALRKRDKLDVRYWICAFSVNQHAGICASPPPADSTGHAIIPCSCTTPKHFEGDLSEMNKFDDMMAYLKKSLRRQGQARLEQVVAMEAGNIW
;
A
#
# COMPACT_ATOMS: atom_id res chain seq x y z
N MET A 1 -8.76 55.35 66.45
CA MET A 1 -7.83 55.89 67.46
C MET A 1 -8.65 56.37 68.65
N SER A 2 -8.53 55.68 69.78
CA SER A 2 -9.09 56.09 71.08
C SER A 2 -7.93 56.29 72.04
N PRO A 3 -7.97 57.26 72.98
CA PRO A 3 -6.81 57.61 73.79
C PRO A 3 -6.51 56.55 74.86
N VAL A 4 -5.22 56.45 75.14
CA VAL A 4 -4.48 55.48 75.95
C VAL A 4 -4.90 55.47 77.43
N SER A 5 -5.02 54.27 78.00
CA SER A 5 -5.02 54.01 79.44
C SER A 5 -3.68 54.37 80.06
N ARG A 6 -3.65 55.27 81.05
CA ARG A 6 -2.46 55.51 81.89
C ARG A 6 -2.07 54.21 82.60
N LEU A 7 -0.79 53.87 82.51
CA LEU A 7 -0.17 52.78 83.26
C LEU A 7 -0.27 53.05 84.78
N PRO A 8 -0.53 52.02 85.61
CA PRO A 8 -0.53 52.18 87.07
C PRO A 8 0.89 52.39 87.60
N ASP A 9 1.04 53.34 88.52
CA ASP A 9 2.28 53.56 89.28
C ASP A 9 2.54 52.39 90.25
N SER A 10 3.72 51.79 90.14
CA SER A 10 4.35 50.84 91.08
C SER A 10 3.67 49.49 91.32
N ALA A 11 4.15 48.46 90.62
CA ALA A 11 4.10 47.08 91.10
C ALA A 11 5.36 46.31 90.64
N ASN A 12 5.93 45.47 91.53
CA ASN A 12 7.12 44.61 91.35
C ASN A 12 6.96 43.53 90.25
N TRP A 13 6.81 43.93 88.98
CA TRP A 13 6.66 43.00 87.87
C TRP A 13 7.83 43.20 86.91
N SER A 14 8.48 42.10 86.50
CA SER A 14 9.49 42.12 85.42
C SER A 14 8.87 42.38 84.05
N TYR A 15 7.55 42.21 83.92
CA TYR A 15 6.78 42.43 82.70
C TYR A 15 5.49 43.22 82.96
N THR A 16 5.15 44.14 82.07
CA THR A 16 3.93 44.95 82.13
C THR A 16 2.90 44.43 81.12
N PRO A 17 1.71 43.99 81.56
CA PRO A 17 0.65 43.58 80.65
C PRO A 17 -0.05 44.79 80.03
N VAL A 18 -0.15 44.81 78.70
CA VAL A 18 -0.91 45.80 77.95
C VAL A 18 -2.04 45.08 77.20
N ASN A 19 -3.28 45.34 77.62
CA ASN A 19 -4.48 44.80 77.02
C ASN A 19 -5.23 45.88 76.26
N LEU A 20 -5.60 45.62 75.00
CA LEU A 20 -6.49 46.49 74.26
C LEU A 20 -7.93 46.26 74.72
N ASN A 21 -8.54 47.29 75.30
CA ASN A 21 -9.94 47.28 75.73
C ASN A 21 -10.87 47.58 74.53
N SER A 22 -10.81 46.75 73.50
CA SER A 22 -11.72 46.80 72.36
C SER A 22 -12.65 45.58 72.38
N ASN A 23 -13.87 45.72 71.85
CA ASN A 23 -14.89 44.66 71.77
C ASN A 23 -14.46 43.37 71.04
N LEU A 24 -13.21 43.32 70.56
CA LEU A 24 -12.63 42.20 69.82
C LEU A 24 -11.59 41.41 70.62
N GLY A 25 -11.10 41.89 71.78
CA GLY A 25 -10.22 41.14 72.71
C GLY A 25 -8.94 40.51 72.13
N LEU A 26 -8.61 40.83 70.87
CA LEU A 26 -7.81 39.97 70.00
C LEU A 26 -6.30 40.08 70.22
N ALA A 27 -5.83 41.25 70.67
CA ALA A 27 -4.40 41.53 70.82
C ALA A 27 -4.03 42.03 72.22
N SER A 28 -3.04 41.36 72.81
CA SER A 28 -2.45 41.67 74.12
C SER A 28 -0.93 41.57 73.99
N ALA A 29 -0.18 42.39 74.70
CA ALA A 29 1.28 42.27 74.74
C ALA A 29 1.81 42.29 76.18
N LEU A 30 2.85 41.48 76.44
CA LEU A 30 3.62 41.48 77.68
C LEU A 30 5.03 41.94 77.34
N LEU A 31 5.44 43.10 77.86
CA LEU A 31 6.76 43.68 77.61
C LEU A 31 7.60 43.72 78.88
N PRO A 32 8.93 43.55 78.80
CA PRO A 32 9.81 43.79 79.93
C PRO A 32 9.64 45.22 80.46
N THR A 33 9.59 45.41 81.78
CA THR A 33 9.43 46.74 82.39
C THR A 33 10.55 47.71 82.00
N GLU A 34 11.75 47.19 81.71
CA GLU A 34 12.91 47.96 81.24
C GLU A 34 12.76 48.50 79.80
N ALA A 35 11.89 47.88 78.99
CA ALA A 35 11.71 48.26 77.59
C ALA A 35 10.80 49.49 77.40
N VAL A 36 10.05 49.90 78.43
CA VAL A 36 9.12 51.04 78.38
C VAL A 36 9.67 52.19 79.22
N GLY A 37 10.35 53.13 78.60
CA GLY A 37 10.90 54.32 79.26
C GLY A 37 9.81 55.32 79.72
N ASN A 38 10.12 56.11 80.75
CA ASN A 38 9.25 57.21 81.20
C ASN A 38 9.07 58.23 80.06
N GLY A 39 7.88 58.27 79.45
CA GLY A 39 7.57 59.15 78.31
C GLY A 39 7.30 58.43 76.99
N SER A 40 7.30 57.10 76.97
CA SER A 40 6.92 56.29 75.80
C SER A 40 5.48 55.78 75.89
N ALA A 41 4.81 55.60 74.75
CA ALA A 41 3.52 54.96 74.61
C ALA A 41 3.63 53.74 73.70
N LEU A 42 3.09 52.60 74.15
CA LEU A 42 2.95 51.42 73.32
C LEU A 42 1.67 51.54 72.48
N VAL A 43 1.80 51.34 71.17
CA VAL A 43 0.68 51.26 70.24
C VAL A 43 0.62 49.84 69.71
N ILE A 44 -0.52 49.18 69.94
CA ILE A 44 -0.83 47.88 69.37
C ILE A 44 -1.94 48.08 68.34
N THR A 45 -1.72 47.70 67.10
CA THR A 45 -2.69 47.81 66.01
C THR A 45 -3.01 46.42 65.48
N ALA A 46 -4.25 45.97 65.68
CA ALA A 46 -4.75 44.76 65.03
C ALA A 46 -5.40 45.13 63.70
N PHE A 47 -4.95 44.51 62.61
CA PHE A 47 -5.52 44.72 61.27
C PHE A 47 -6.76 43.84 61.08
N SER A 48 -7.78 44.33 60.39
CA SER A 48 -8.86 43.46 59.92
C SER A 48 -8.37 42.59 58.75
N THR A 49 -9.04 41.47 58.51
CA THR A 49 -8.71 40.54 57.42
C THR A 49 -8.70 41.22 56.05
N GLU A 50 -9.57 42.20 55.80
CA GLU A 50 -9.64 42.95 54.54
C GLU A 50 -8.43 43.89 54.28
N VAL A 51 -7.84 44.46 55.34
CA VAL A 51 -6.65 45.32 55.23
C VAL A 51 -5.37 44.49 55.14
N SER A 52 -5.40 43.26 55.65
CA SER A 52 -4.26 42.34 55.66
C SER A 52 -3.81 41.95 54.24
N ASP A 53 -4.72 41.90 53.26
CA ASP A 53 -4.39 41.59 51.86
C ASP A 53 -3.44 42.61 51.20
N GLY A 54 -3.52 43.89 51.59
CA GLY A 54 -2.63 44.95 51.09
C GLY A 54 -1.20 44.90 51.66
N LEU A 55 -1.01 44.19 52.79
CA LEU A 55 0.28 43.97 53.47
C LEU A 55 0.85 42.56 53.21
N GLY A 56 0.29 41.84 52.23
CA GLY A 56 0.70 40.47 51.86
C GLY A 56 0.02 39.35 52.65
N GLY A 57 -1.01 39.62 53.45
CA GLY A 57 -1.69 38.65 54.32
C GLY A 57 -2.43 37.52 53.59
N GLY A 58 -2.92 37.76 52.37
CA GLY A 58 -3.65 36.73 51.60
C GLY A 58 -2.77 35.70 50.89
N ARG A 59 -1.49 36.02 50.62
CA ARG A 59 -0.46 35.13 50.06
C ARG A 59 0.91 35.81 50.22
N ALA A 60 1.58 35.53 51.34
CA ALA A 60 2.91 36.06 51.63
C ALA A 60 3.99 35.08 51.19
N TRP A 61 5.20 35.59 50.95
CA TRP A 61 6.39 34.78 50.68
C TRP A 61 7.37 34.93 51.85
N THR A 62 7.88 33.83 52.38
CA THR A 62 9.00 33.87 53.32
C THR A 62 10.28 34.28 52.59
N ARG A 63 11.32 34.72 53.33
CA ARG A 63 12.66 34.99 52.76
C ARG A 63 13.25 33.80 51.99
N ALA A 64 12.79 32.58 52.28
CA ALA A 64 13.16 31.34 51.58
C ALA A 64 12.29 31.04 50.34
N GLY A 65 11.39 31.94 49.94
CA GLY A 65 10.51 31.77 48.78
C GLY A 65 9.36 30.78 48.99
N ARG A 66 8.94 30.52 50.24
CA ARG A 66 7.78 29.65 50.54
C ARG A 66 6.48 30.47 50.59
N PRO A 67 5.41 30.06 49.88
CA PRO A 67 4.11 30.70 50.01
C PRO A 67 3.49 30.34 51.38
N VAL A 68 3.03 31.35 52.10
CA VAL A 68 2.39 31.22 53.42
C VAL A 68 1.07 31.99 53.44
N GLU A 69 0.06 31.42 54.10
CA GLU A 69 -1.27 32.03 54.27
C GLU A 69 -1.47 32.41 55.74
N ALA A 70 -1.92 33.64 55.99
CA ALA A 70 -2.13 34.13 57.35
C ALA A 70 -3.32 33.40 57.99
N ALA A 71 -3.07 32.68 59.08
CA ALA A 71 -4.07 31.92 59.84
C ALA A 71 -4.91 32.82 60.77
N ALA A 72 -4.40 34.02 61.07
CA ALA A 72 -5.00 34.99 61.97
C ALA A 72 -4.74 36.43 61.49
N PRO A 73 -5.51 37.42 61.98
CA PRO A 73 -5.28 38.82 61.64
C PRO A 73 -3.88 39.30 62.09
N LEU A 74 -3.27 40.18 61.31
CA LEU A 74 -1.94 40.71 61.62
C LEU A 74 -2.00 41.67 62.81
N VAL A 75 -0.96 41.68 63.64
CA VAL A 75 -0.84 42.56 64.81
C VAL A 75 0.47 43.34 64.74
N ASP A 76 0.39 44.66 64.63
CA ASP A 76 1.55 45.57 64.75
C ASP A 76 1.76 45.98 66.21
N VAL A 77 3.01 45.96 66.65
CA VAL A 77 3.41 46.43 67.97
C VAL A 77 4.56 47.42 67.81
N SER A 78 4.29 48.68 68.12
CA SER A 78 5.25 49.78 67.97
C SER A 78 5.29 50.67 69.23
N LEU A 79 6.47 51.17 69.57
CA LEU A 79 6.69 52.10 70.68
C LEU A 79 6.85 53.52 70.12
N PHE A 80 6.15 54.49 70.70
CA PHE A 80 6.22 55.90 70.31
C PHE A 80 6.72 56.75 71.48
N GLU A 81 7.55 57.74 71.20
CA GLU A 81 7.88 58.77 72.19
C GLU A 81 6.78 59.84 72.22
N LEU A 82 6.19 60.09 73.39
CA LEU A 82 5.04 61.00 73.53
C LEU A 82 5.37 62.45 73.17
N GLN A 83 6.63 62.88 73.30
CA GLN A 83 7.03 64.25 73.02
C GLN A 83 7.29 64.52 71.54
N THR A 84 7.89 63.56 70.83
CA THR A 84 8.34 63.73 69.42
C THR A 84 7.41 63.05 68.42
N GLN A 85 6.46 62.21 68.87
CA GLN A 85 5.58 61.37 68.04
C GLN A 85 6.35 60.49 67.03
N ARG A 86 7.62 60.18 67.32
CA ARG A 86 8.43 59.28 66.50
C ARG A 86 8.38 57.86 67.06
N SER A 87 8.38 56.88 66.16
CA SER A 87 8.55 55.48 66.53
C SER A 87 9.98 55.25 67.04
N LEU A 88 10.10 54.62 68.19
CA LEU A 88 11.38 54.17 68.75
C LEU A 88 11.71 52.78 68.21
N GLU A 89 12.86 52.66 67.58
CA GLU A 89 13.45 51.36 67.24
C GLU A 89 14.13 50.82 68.51
N VAL A 90 13.35 50.15 69.37
CA VAL A 90 13.90 49.52 70.59
C VAL A 90 14.46 48.16 70.22
N ARG A 91 15.78 48.00 70.32
CA ARG A 91 16.41 46.68 70.41
C ARG A 91 16.28 46.20 71.84
N VAL A 92 15.36 45.27 72.06
CA VAL A 92 15.26 44.56 73.34
C VAL A 92 16.55 43.76 73.53
N ALA A 93 17.06 43.66 74.76
CA ALA A 93 18.25 42.87 75.05
C ALA A 93 18.06 41.41 74.58
N ASP A 94 19.11 40.81 74.02
CA ASP A 94 19.03 39.54 73.25
C ASP A 94 18.41 38.35 74.00
N ASP A 95 18.27 38.42 75.34
CA ASP A 95 17.79 37.32 76.20
C ASP A 95 16.36 37.50 76.77
N THR A 96 15.67 38.62 76.55
CA THR A 96 14.32 38.85 77.11
C THR A 96 13.26 39.12 76.03
N PRO A 97 12.45 38.12 75.63
CA PRO A 97 11.45 38.30 74.57
C PRO A 97 10.24 39.10 75.05
N ILE A 98 9.61 39.80 74.12
CA ILE A 98 8.25 40.35 74.20
C ILE A 98 7.27 39.25 73.81
N TYR A 99 6.16 39.14 74.53
CA TYR A 99 5.09 38.20 74.18
C TYR A 99 3.91 38.95 73.59
N VAL A 100 3.49 38.60 72.39
CA VAL A 100 2.35 39.22 71.69
C VAL A 100 1.30 38.17 71.40
N ARG A 101 0.07 38.38 71.86
CA ARG A 101 -1.08 37.55 71.52
C ARG A 101 -1.61 37.98 70.16
N VAL A 102 -1.66 37.04 69.23
CA VAL A 102 -2.05 37.28 67.83
C VAL A 102 -3.41 36.65 67.50
N ALA A 103 -3.82 35.60 68.22
CA ALA A 103 -5.13 34.97 68.05
C ALA A 103 -5.73 34.50 69.38
N LEU A 104 -7.06 34.38 69.46
CA LEU A 104 -7.78 33.80 70.60
C LEU A 104 -7.91 32.27 70.52
N ALA A 105 -7.68 31.69 69.33
CA ALA A 105 -7.64 30.25 69.14
C ALA A 105 -6.36 29.64 69.73
N SER A 106 -6.44 28.40 70.20
CA SER A 106 -5.27 27.66 70.67
C SER A 106 -4.37 27.29 69.47
N PRO A 107 -3.04 27.31 69.62
CA PRO A 107 -2.13 27.05 68.50
C PRO A 107 -2.27 25.61 68.01
N GLU A 108 -2.42 25.43 66.70
CA GLU A 108 -2.31 24.12 66.05
C GLU A 108 -0.83 23.78 65.81
N ALA A 109 -0.51 22.49 65.64
CA ALA A 109 0.87 22.00 65.56
C ALA A 109 1.67 22.56 64.37
N ASN A 110 0.99 23.04 63.33
CA ASN A 110 1.56 23.56 62.09
C ASN A 110 1.57 25.09 62.02
N TRP A 111 1.28 25.79 63.12
CA TRP A 111 1.30 27.25 63.14
C TRP A 111 2.72 27.76 63.36
N ILE A 112 3.10 28.82 62.66
CA ILE A 112 4.38 29.49 62.80
C ILE A 112 4.17 30.98 63.02
N CYS A 113 4.97 31.57 63.91
CA CYS A 113 5.01 33.02 64.12
C CYS A 113 6.09 33.64 63.24
N ALA A 114 5.76 34.72 62.52
CA ALA A 114 6.72 35.50 61.75
C ALA A 114 6.47 37.00 61.93
N TYR A 115 7.51 37.81 61.71
CA TYR A 115 7.43 39.26 61.68
C TYR A 115 7.80 39.81 60.31
N LEU A 116 7.29 41.00 60.00
CA LEU A 116 7.58 41.71 58.76
C LEU A 116 8.92 42.46 58.87
N ASP A 117 9.92 42.03 58.08
CA ASP A 117 11.24 42.65 57.92
C ASP A 117 11.30 43.32 56.53
N GLY A 118 11.04 44.63 56.49
CA GLY A 118 10.85 45.37 55.24
C GLY A 118 9.61 44.89 54.49
N ASP A 119 9.81 44.28 53.31
CA ASP A 119 8.74 43.72 52.48
C ASP A 119 8.63 42.19 52.60
N THR A 120 9.39 41.54 53.50
CA THR A 120 9.46 40.07 53.60
C THR A 120 9.18 39.57 55.00
N TRP A 121 8.56 38.39 55.12
CA TRP A 121 8.29 37.76 56.42
C TRP A 121 9.47 36.90 56.89
N SER A 122 9.91 37.12 58.13
CA SER A 122 11.06 36.47 58.78
C SER A 122 10.64 35.75 60.07
N GLN A 123 11.25 34.59 60.33
CA GLN A 123 11.08 33.83 61.58
C GLN A 123 12.25 34.02 62.56
N GLN A 124 13.28 34.78 62.16
CA GLN A 124 14.45 34.97 63.00
C GLN A 124 14.07 35.78 64.25
N GLY A 125 14.40 35.27 65.44
CA GLY A 125 14.06 35.98 66.69
C GLY A 125 12.57 35.96 67.06
N VAL A 126 11.74 35.16 66.37
CA VAL A 126 10.30 35.00 66.66
C VAL A 126 9.93 33.52 66.72
N ARG A 127 9.15 33.12 67.73
CA ARG A 127 8.65 31.75 67.89
C ARG A 127 7.31 31.72 68.61
N LEU A 128 6.63 30.58 68.58
CA LEU A 128 5.47 30.34 69.45
C LEU A 128 5.90 30.31 70.93
N ALA A 129 5.15 31.00 71.78
CA ALA A 129 5.36 30.99 73.22
C ALA A 129 4.70 29.74 73.82
N SER A 130 5.44 29.03 74.68
CA SER A 130 4.89 27.88 75.38
C SER A 130 3.99 28.34 76.55
N ALA A 131 3.01 27.51 76.91
CA ALA A 131 2.16 27.78 78.06
C ALA A 131 2.94 27.84 79.39
N ALA A 132 4.12 27.20 79.47
CA ALA A 132 5.00 27.27 80.64
C ALA A 132 5.69 28.64 80.75
N GLU A 133 6.13 29.22 79.63
CA GLU A 133 6.77 30.55 79.58
C GLU A 133 5.79 31.67 79.93
N LEU A 134 4.56 31.62 79.41
CA LEU A 134 3.53 32.61 79.74
C LEU A 134 3.15 32.58 81.23
N ARG A 135 3.12 31.39 81.84
CA ARG A 135 2.92 31.25 83.30
C ARG A 135 4.09 31.78 84.10
N ALA A 136 5.33 31.59 83.64
CA ALA A 136 6.53 32.12 84.31
C ALA A 136 6.57 33.66 84.34
N VAL A 137 5.89 34.31 83.40
CA VAL A 137 5.79 35.77 83.28
C VAL A 137 4.52 36.33 83.97
N ASN A 138 3.82 35.53 84.79
CA ASN A 138 2.59 35.92 85.49
C ASN A 138 1.48 36.44 84.56
N ALA A 139 1.38 35.91 83.33
CA ALA A 139 0.24 36.20 82.47
C ALA A 139 -1.05 35.66 83.11
N THR A 140 -2.00 36.55 83.41
CA THR A 140 -3.31 36.18 83.99
C THR A 140 -4.21 35.43 83.00
N ASP A 141 -3.89 35.54 81.71
CA ASP A 141 -4.59 34.89 80.61
C ASP A 141 -3.58 34.23 79.66
N THR A 142 -3.50 32.90 79.71
CA THR A 142 -2.69 32.10 78.80
C THR A 142 -3.50 31.56 77.62
N SER A 143 -4.75 32.00 77.45
CA SER A 143 -5.59 31.56 76.34
C SER A 143 -5.16 32.25 75.04
N GLY A 144 -5.39 31.55 73.93
CA GLY A 144 -5.01 31.99 72.60
C GLY A 144 -3.58 31.64 72.20
N THR A 145 -3.18 32.17 71.04
CA THR A 145 -1.86 31.95 70.46
C THR A 145 -0.98 33.16 70.67
N TRP A 146 0.18 32.91 71.26
CA TRP A 146 1.16 33.93 71.63
C TRP A 146 2.46 33.71 70.87
N CYS A 147 3.01 34.78 70.33
CA CYS A 147 4.31 34.82 69.69
C CYS A 147 5.31 35.50 70.65
N ALA A 148 6.41 34.82 70.96
CA ALA A 148 7.57 35.39 71.63
C ALA A 148 8.51 35.98 70.57
N THR A 149 8.84 37.27 70.71
CA THR A 149 9.60 38.05 69.72
C THR A 149 10.61 38.97 70.39
N VAL A 150 11.76 39.20 69.75
CA VAL A 150 12.71 40.27 70.13
C VAL A 150 12.59 41.52 69.25
N HIS A 151 11.71 41.48 68.25
CA HIS A 151 11.48 42.55 67.29
C HIS A 151 10.22 43.35 67.64
N LEU A 152 10.13 44.58 67.12
CA LEU A 152 8.95 45.45 67.15
C LEU A 152 8.56 45.77 65.71
N SER A 153 7.54 45.08 65.20
CA SER A 153 7.03 45.22 63.82
C SER A 153 5.62 44.64 63.73
N ILE A 154 5.16 44.36 62.51
CA ILE A 154 3.94 43.63 62.20
C ILE A 154 4.19 42.12 62.35
N PHE A 155 3.36 41.46 63.15
CA PHE A 155 3.38 40.02 63.39
C PHE A 155 2.19 39.34 62.74
N GLY A 156 2.42 38.11 62.27
CA GLY A 156 1.40 37.23 61.72
C GLY A 156 1.61 35.81 62.19
N ILE A 157 0.51 35.08 62.36
CA ILE A 157 0.55 33.62 62.43
C ILE A 157 0.28 33.12 61.02
N PHE A 158 1.16 32.27 60.53
CA PHE A 158 0.98 31.60 59.25
C PHE A 158 0.75 30.12 59.49
N MET A 159 -0.12 29.52 58.69
CA MET A 159 -0.18 28.07 58.60
C MET A 159 1.00 27.61 57.75
N ASP A 160 1.88 26.80 58.33
CA ASP A 160 2.82 26.02 57.55
C ASP A 160 1.98 24.99 56.80
N ILE A 161 1.65 25.32 55.55
CA ILE A 161 1.02 24.38 54.64
C ILE A 161 2.05 23.25 54.52
N LEU A 162 1.72 22.06 55.06
CA LEU A 162 2.50 20.81 55.09
C LEU A 162 2.99 20.39 53.69
N LEU A 163 3.90 21.17 53.11
CA LEU A 163 4.54 20.98 51.82
C LEU A 163 5.74 20.03 51.93
N ASP A 164 6.27 19.81 53.14
CA ASP A 164 7.38 18.88 53.38
C ASP A 164 6.95 17.39 53.34
N CYS A 165 5.64 17.11 53.47
CA CYS A 165 5.10 15.74 53.41
C CYS A 165 4.63 15.30 52.02
N THR A 166 4.36 16.25 51.12
CA THR A 166 3.63 15.97 49.86
C THR A 166 4.44 16.29 48.60
N TRP A 167 5.59 16.96 48.73
CA TRP A 167 6.30 17.51 47.57
C TRP A 167 7.56 16.73 47.19
N ASN A 168 7.38 15.54 46.58
CA ASN A 168 8.48 14.83 45.89
C ASN A 168 8.82 15.46 44.51
N ALA A 169 8.28 16.65 44.22
CA ALA A 169 8.56 17.42 43.01
C ALA A 169 9.94 18.09 43.00
N ASN A 170 10.69 18.02 44.11
CA ASN A 170 12.11 18.40 44.16
C ASN A 170 13.07 17.28 43.70
N MET A 171 12.58 16.16 43.15
CA MET A 171 13.47 15.07 42.71
C MET A 171 14.50 15.49 41.63
N LEU A 172 14.24 16.56 40.87
CA LEU A 172 15.17 17.11 39.87
C LEU A 172 15.92 18.36 40.38
N THR A 173 15.75 18.77 41.64
CA THR A 173 16.56 19.85 42.23
C THR A 173 17.95 19.34 42.60
N ALA A 174 18.86 20.26 42.93
CA ALA A 174 20.21 19.91 43.34
C ALA A 174 20.21 18.97 44.56
N GLU A 175 19.28 19.17 45.49
CA GLU A 175 19.08 18.35 46.68
C GLU A 175 18.57 16.94 46.30
N GLY A 176 17.54 16.84 45.47
CA GLY A 176 17.01 15.54 45.04
C GLY A 176 17.99 14.71 44.22
N LEU A 177 18.86 15.35 43.42
CA LEU A 177 19.95 14.67 42.71
C LEU A 177 21.11 14.26 43.62
N ARG A 178 21.30 14.97 44.74
CA ARG A 178 22.32 14.65 45.74
C ARG A 178 22.02 13.32 46.44
N GLU A 179 20.73 13.05 46.69
CA GLU A 179 20.24 11.77 47.24
C GLU A 179 20.62 10.56 46.37
N LEU A 180 20.80 10.73 45.06
CA LEU A 180 21.27 9.65 44.17
C LEU A 180 22.66 9.13 44.57
N VAL A 181 23.51 10.03 45.10
CA VAL A 181 24.90 9.76 45.47
C VAL A 181 25.03 9.46 46.96
N GLU A 182 24.33 10.21 47.80
CA GLU A 182 24.51 10.15 49.27
C GLU A 182 23.72 9.03 49.93
N ARG A 183 22.60 8.61 49.36
CA ARG A 183 21.77 7.56 49.97
C ARG A 183 22.34 6.18 49.66
N GLU A 184 22.93 5.53 50.64
CA GLU A 184 23.45 4.17 50.45
C GLU A 184 22.31 3.15 50.27
N GLY A 185 22.45 2.25 49.30
CA GLY A 185 21.62 1.05 49.17
C GLY A 185 20.31 1.20 48.39
N TRP A 186 19.95 2.39 47.88
CA TRP A 186 18.73 2.54 47.07
C TRP A 186 18.75 1.67 45.80
N TRP A 187 19.95 1.43 45.23
CA TRP A 187 20.13 0.63 44.01
C TRP A 187 19.88 -0.87 44.17
N VAL A 188 19.85 -1.39 45.40
CA VAL A 188 19.56 -2.81 45.72
C VAL A 188 18.08 -3.03 46.06
N ARG A 189 17.29 -1.95 46.22
CA ARG A 189 15.87 -2.05 46.57
C ARG A 189 15.06 -2.69 45.44
N PRO A 190 13.92 -3.36 45.73
CA PRO A 190 13.11 -4.03 44.72
C PRO A 190 12.74 -3.15 43.51
N PRO A 191 12.36 -1.86 43.67
CA PRO A 191 12.14 -0.94 42.55
C PRO A 191 13.35 -0.76 41.62
N ALA A 192 14.55 -0.62 42.20
CA ALA A 192 15.79 -0.45 41.46
C ALA A 192 16.23 -1.75 40.79
N LEU A 193 16.12 -2.90 41.48
CA LEU A 193 16.36 -4.21 40.87
C LEU A 193 15.44 -4.48 39.67
N GLY A 194 14.17 -4.10 39.78
CA GLY A 194 13.21 -4.15 38.66
C GLY A 194 13.66 -3.30 37.47
N LEU A 195 14.16 -2.08 37.73
CA LEU A 195 14.73 -1.21 36.70
C LEU A 195 15.99 -1.81 36.06
N TRP A 196 16.93 -2.34 36.86
CA TRP A 196 18.16 -2.97 36.33
C TRP A 196 17.86 -4.19 35.48
N LEU A 197 16.90 -5.02 35.92
CA LEU A 197 16.43 -6.17 35.14
C LEU A 197 15.80 -5.72 33.81
N LEU A 198 14.99 -4.66 33.83
CA LEU A 198 14.41 -4.09 32.62
C LEU A 198 15.50 -3.55 31.66
N LEU A 199 16.51 -2.87 32.17
CA LEU A 199 17.62 -2.34 31.35
C LEU A 199 18.45 -3.48 30.77
N GLY A 200 18.82 -4.47 31.60
CA GLY A 200 19.57 -5.66 31.16
C GLY A 200 18.82 -6.45 30.07
N THR A 201 17.53 -6.71 30.27
CA THR A 201 16.70 -7.39 29.27
C THR A 201 16.54 -6.55 27.99
N SER A 202 16.40 -5.23 28.10
CA SER A 202 16.31 -4.34 26.93
C SER A 202 17.61 -4.32 26.12
N LEU A 203 18.77 -4.28 26.77
CA LEU A 203 20.08 -4.39 26.11
C LEU A 203 20.26 -5.74 25.43
N LEU A 204 19.80 -6.83 26.06
CA LEU A 204 19.77 -8.16 25.43
C LEU A 204 18.87 -8.20 24.18
N LEU A 205 17.72 -7.54 24.21
CA LEU A 205 16.84 -7.44 23.03
C LEU A 205 17.44 -6.59 21.91
N ILE A 206 18.14 -5.49 22.24
CA ILE A 206 18.84 -4.65 21.25
C ILE A 206 19.99 -5.42 20.62
N THR A 207 20.81 -6.11 21.42
CA THR A 207 21.92 -6.95 20.91
C THR A 207 21.40 -8.11 20.06
N PHE A 208 20.30 -8.75 20.45
CA PHE A 208 19.59 -9.73 19.63
C PHE A 208 19.12 -9.12 18.29
N GLY A 209 18.54 -7.92 18.33
CA GLY A 209 18.15 -7.16 17.15
C GLY A 209 19.32 -6.89 16.20
N CYS A 210 20.47 -6.46 16.75
CA CYS A 210 21.71 -6.27 15.98
C CYS A 210 22.18 -7.56 15.32
N CYS A 211 22.15 -8.69 16.05
CA CYS A 211 22.50 -10.00 15.51
C CYS A 211 21.55 -10.44 14.38
N ARG A 212 20.25 -10.16 14.53
CA ARG A 212 19.24 -10.44 13.49
C ARG A 212 19.45 -9.57 12.26
N ASP A 213 19.69 -8.28 12.44
CA ASP A 213 19.97 -7.36 11.34
C ASP A 213 21.25 -7.77 10.58
N ALA A 214 22.27 -8.25 11.28
CA ALA A 214 23.48 -8.80 10.67
C ALA A 214 23.18 -10.07 9.86
N ARG A 215 22.35 -10.98 10.38
CA ARG A 215 21.94 -12.20 9.66
C ARG A 215 21.13 -11.87 8.40
N VAL A 216 20.18 -10.94 8.48
CA VAL A 216 19.36 -10.49 7.34
C VAL A 216 20.20 -9.77 6.28
N ARG A 217 21.20 -8.97 6.69
CA ARG A 217 22.17 -8.38 5.76
C ARG A 217 23.01 -9.45 5.04
N ARG A 218 23.47 -10.47 5.78
CA ARG A 218 24.24 -11.59 5.19
C ARG A 218 23.42 -12.44 4.23
N SER A 219 22.12 -12.64 4.48
CA SER A 219 21.26 -13.38 3.55
C SER A 219 21.03 -12.63 2.24
N GLY A 220 21.34 -11.32 2.18
CA GLY A 220 21.08 -10.48 1.02
C GLY A 220 19.61 -10.10 0.87
N LEU A 221 18.74 -10.49 1.81
CA LEU A 221 17.32 -10.12 1.78
C LEU A 221 17.15 -8.59 1.88
N TRP A 222 18.06 -7.94 2.62
CA TRP A 222 18.07 -6.50 2.85
C TRP A 222 19.45 -5.92 2.56
N ARG A 223 19.49 -4.85 1.75
CA ARG A 223 20.68 -4.04 1.45
C ARG A 223 20.30 -2.58 1.34
N ASP A 224 21.19 -1.69 1.75
CA ASP A 224 20.98 -0.24 1.68
C ASP A 224 20.78 0.26 0.24
N ASP A 225 21.40 -0.43 -0.73
CA ASP A 225 21.28 -0.14 -2.16
C ASP A 225 19.86 -0.35 -2.69
N TYR A 226 19.05 -1.22 -2.09
CA TYR A 226 17.70 -1.51 -2.59
C TYR A 226 16.74 -0.32 -2.48
N PHE A 227 17.05 0.65 -1.62
CA PHE A 227 16.26 1.87 -1.48
C PHE A 227 16.60 2.94 -2.53
N LEU A 228 17.63 2.72 -3.36
CA LEU A 228 17.99 3.58 -4.48
C LEU A 228 17.41 2.96 -5.76
N ALA A 229 16.21 3.39 -6.14
CA ALA A 229 15.57 2.91 -7.35
C ALA A 229 15.86 3.87 -8.50
N GLU A 230 16.58 3.43 -9.51
CA GLU A 230 16.54 4.07 -10.83
C GLU A 230 15.14 3.86 -11.40
N LEU A 231 14.31 4.89 -11.27
CA LEU A 231 13.08 5.02 -12.03
C LEU A 231 13.39 5.96 -13.21
N PRO A 232 12.86 5.69 -14.41
CA PRO A 232 13.05 6.59 -15.55
C PRO A 232 12.67 8.02 -15.15
N PRO A 233 13.44 9.03 -15.58
CA PRO A 233 13.27 10.41 -15.12
C PRO A 233 11.83 10.88 -15.42
N ALA A 234 11.12 11.29 -14.37
CA ALA A 234 9.85 11.98 -14.52
C ALA A 234 10.14 13.31 -15.25
N GLN A 235 9.82 13.38 -16.54
CA GLN A 235 9.91 14.63 -17.28
C GLN A 235 8.85 15.58 -16.73
N LEU A 236 9.25 16.45 -15.81
CA LEU A 236 8.44 17.59 -15.40
C LEU A 236 8.14 18.44 -16.65
N PRO A 237 6.88 18.85 -16.88
CA PRO A 237 6.55 19.66 -18.03
C PRO A 237 7.31 20.99 -17.93
N ARG A 238 8.31 21.14 -18.79
CA ARG A 238 9.02 22.39 -18.99
C ARG A 238 7.98 23.37 -19.53
N ARG A 239 7.47 24.25 -18.67
CA ARG A 239 6.60 25.38 -19.04
C ARG A 239 7.36 26.17 -20.12
N ARG A 240 7.05 25.91 -21.39
CA ARG A 240 7.44 26.79 -22.49
C ARG A 240 6.59 28.04 -22.30
N ALA A 241 7.21 29.10 -21.77
CA ALA A 241 6.74 30.44 -21.99
C ALA A 241 6.81 30.67 -23.51
N CYS A 242 5.65 30.87 -24.14
CA CYS A 242 5.61 31.37 -25.50
C CYS A 242 6.06 32.83 -25.47
N GLU A 243 7.32 33.09 -25.81
CA GLU A 243 7.70 34.35 -26.45
C GLU A 243 7.16 34.31 -27.88
N ALA A 244 6.12 35.09 -28.14
CA ALA A 244 5.69 35.44 -29.48
C ALA A 244 6.00 36.92 -29.71
N THR A 245 7.13 37.17 -30.37
CA THR A 245 7.44 38.45 -31.04
C THR A 245 6.86 38.45 -32.45
N GLY A 246 6.19 39.54 -32.82
CA GLY A 246 5.70 39.83 -34.18
C GLY A 246 4.27 40.38 -34.15
N ALA A 247 4.07 41.67 -33.88
CA ALA A 247 4.08 42.78 -34.85
C ALA A 247 2.78 42.92 -35.65
N GLY A 248 2.08 44.05 -35.48
CA GLY A 248 1.24 44.64 -36.51
C GLY A 248 -0.20 45.03 -36.14
N THR A 249 -0.37 46.35 -35.95
CA THR A 249 -1.55 47.19 -36.31
C THR A 249 -2.75 47.36 -35.36
N GLU A 250 -3.13 48.63 -35.27
CA GLU A 250 -4.03 49.35 -34.33
C GLU A 250 -5.55 49.27 -34.67
N PRO A 251 -6.45 49.83 -33.82
CA PRO A 251 -7.87 49.44 -33.60
C PRO A 251 -8.85 50.39 -34.36
N PRO A 252 -10.20 50.56 -34.11
CA PRO A 252 -11.01 50.39 -32.87
C PRO A 252 -12.48 49.91 -33.00
N LYS A 253 -13.10 49.51 -31.87
CA LYS A 253 -14.25 50.20 -31.23
C LYS A 253 -14.97 49.35 -30.17
N ALA A 254 -15.43 50.05 -29.16
CA ALA A 254 -16.04 49.58 -27.93
C ALA A 254 -17.52 49.22 -28.05
N SER A 255 -17.99 48.28 -27.22
CA SER A 255 -19.30 48.34 -26.55
C SER A 255 -19.38 47.37 -25.36
N GLU A 256 -19.64 47.99 -24.20
CA GLU A 256 -20.34 47.60 -22.96
C GLU A 256 -20.35 46.16 -22.37
N PRO A 257 -20.30 46.04 -21.02
CA PRO A 257 -20.33 44.77 -20.29
C PRO A 257 -21.79 44.37 -19.93
N PRO A 258 -22.08 43.11 -19.54
CA PRO A 258 -22.13 42.85 -18.10
C PRO A 258 -21.91 41.39 -17.64
N LYS A 259 -21.86 41.26 -16.30
CA LYS A 259 -22.14 40.10 -15.43
C LYS A 259 -20.96 39.23 -15.00
N ALA A 260 -20.54 39.52 -13.77
CA ALA A 260 -19.77 38.67 -12.89
C ALA A 260 -20.40 37.27 -12.77
N SER A 261 -19.58 36.25 -13.03
CA SER A 261 -19.81 34.87 -12.64
C SER A 261 -18.62 34.37 -11.81
N GLU A 262 -18.96 33.52 -10.86
CA GLU A 262 -18.20 33.09 -9.69
C GLU A 262 -16.89 32.36 -10.00
N PRO A 263 -15.90 32.40 -9.08
CA PRO A 263 -14.70 31.57 -9.20
C PRO A 263 -15.01 30.09 -8.87
N PRO A 264 -14.33 29.13 -9.54
CA PRO A 264 -14.56 27.72 -9.30
C PRO A 264 -14.03 27.31 -7.91
N ARG A 265 -14.93 26.70 -7.13
CA ARG A 265 -14.63 26.05 -5.86
C ARG A 265 -13.55 24.98 -6.03
N ALA A 266 -12.39 25.22 -5.46
CA ALA A 266 -11.39 24.20 -5.16
C ALA A 266 -11.98 23.20 -4.15
N VAL A 267 -12.24 21.96 -4.60
CA VAL A 267 -12.60 20.84 -3.73
C VAL A 267 -11.34 20.40 -2.98
N ARG A 268 -11.11 21.02 -1.82
CA ARG A 268 -10.11 20.62 -0.84
C ARG A 268 -10.74 19.56 0.06
N GLN A 269 -10.61 18.28 -0.28
CA GLN A 269 -11.01 17.18 0.62
C GLN A 269 -10.06 17.16 1.82
N SER A 270 -10.49 17.80 2.92
CA SER A 270 -9.85 17.61 4.22
C SER A 270 -10.36 16.30 4.82
N SER A 271 -9.43 15.43 5.19
CA SER A 271 -9.68 14.21 5.92
C SER A 271 -10.16 14.56 7.34
N ARG A 272 -11.48 14.61 7.54
CA ARG A 272 -12.06 14.66 8.89
C ARG A 272 -11.92 13.28 9.54
N SER A 273 -11.31 13.24 10.71
CA SER A 273 -11.14 12.05 11.54
C SER A 273 -12.50 11.51 12.03
N PRO A 274 -12.71 10.19 12.14
CA PRO A 274 -13.98 9.58 12.54
C PRO A 274 -14.47 9.82 13.99
N TRP A 275 -13.77 10.63 14.80
CA TRP A 275 -13.98 10.67 16.26
C TRP A 275 -15.02 11.69 16.76
N SER A 276 -15.65 12.49 15.89
CA SER A 276 -16.60 13.54 16.32
C SER A 276 -18.07 13.10 16.45
N GLN A 277 -18.39 11.80 16.34
CA GLN A 277 -19.76 11.28 16.46
C GLN A 277 -20.00 10.38 17.70
N LEU A 278 -19.05 10.31 18.64
CA LEU A 278 -19.15 9.50 19.86
C LEU A 278 -19.28 10.36 21.16
N ARG A 279 -19.93 11.52 21.10
CA ARG A 279 -20.42 12.22 22.30
C ARG A 279 -21.90 11.91 22.48
N GLY A 280 -22.21 10.85 23.19
CA GLY A 280 -23.60 10.51 23.49
C GLY A 280 -23.82 9.18 24.17
N ILE A 281 -22.85 8.66 24.94
CA ILE A 281 -23.08 7.51 25.84
C ILE A 281 -22.18 7.70 27.06
N ALA A 282 -22.65 8.49 28.03
CA ALA A 282 -22.12 8.51 29.39
C ALA A 282 -23.32 8.28 30.31
N GLY A 283 -23.42 7.07 30.86
CA GLY A 283 -24.50 6.69 31.76
C GLY A 283 -24.85 5.22 31.66
N MET A 284 -23.94 4.32 32.06
CA MET A 284 -24.29 2.94 32.40
C MET A 284 -23.38 2.45 33.52
N SER A 285 -23.77 2.74 34.75
CA SER A 285 -23.29 2.06 35.95
C SER A 285 -24.45 1.24 36.50
N GLY A 286 -24.30 -0.08 36.45
CA GLY A 286 -25.13 -1.05 37.16
C GLY A 286 -26.15 -1.79 36.30
N ILE A 287 -25.69 -2.80 35.52
CA ILE A 287 -26.58 -3.93 35.17
C ILE A 287 -25.76 -5.23 35.15
N SER A 288 -26.12 -6.15 36.04
CA SER A 288 -25.78 -7.57 35.96
C SER A 288 -26.72 -8.22 34.93
N GLU A 289 -26.29 -8.38 33.68
CA GLU A 289 -27.13 -8.91 32.60
C GLU A 289 -26.80 -10.36 32.21
N SER A 290 -27.87 -11.10 31.89
CA SER A 290 -27.81 -12.49 31.44
C SER A 290 -27.26 -12.62 30.01
N PRO A 291 -26.70 -13.78 29.62
CA PRO A 291 -26.12 -14.01 28.29
C PRO A 291 -27.08 -13.73 27.11
N ALA A 292 -28.39 -13.84 27.33
CA ALA A 292 -29.40 -13.63 26.30
C ALA A 292 -29.56 -12.15 25.89
N GLN A 293 -29.36 -11.23 26.84
CA GLN A 293 -29.45 -9.78 26.59
C GLN A 293 -28.22 -9.26 25.85
N LEU A 294 -27.03 -9.81 26.16
CA LEU A 294 -25.81 -9.49 25.43
C LEU A 294 -25.93 -9.87 23.94
N VAL A 295 -26.53 -11.03 23.66
CA VAL A 295 -26.80 -11.51 22.28
C VAL A 295 -27.82 -10.61 21.56
N GLN A 296 -28.84 -10.10 22.25
CA GLN A 296 -29.79 -9.14 21.66
C GLN A 296 -29.16 -7.77 21.39
N LEU A 297 -28.40 -7.22 22.34
CA LEU A 297 -27.68 -5.95 22.18
C LEU A 297 -26.67 -6.04 21.02
N GLN A 298 -26.00 -7.18 20.91
CA GLN A 298 -25.07 -7.49 19.82
C GLN A 298 -25.77 -7.57 18.45
N LYS A 299 -26.96 -8.20 18.38
CA LYS A 299 -27.78 -8.25 17.17
C LYS A 299 -28.25 -6.85 16.74
N HIS A 300 -28.59 -6.00 17.69
CA HIS A 300 -29.06 -4.64 17.45
C HIS A 300 -27.93 -3.67 17.01
N MET A 301 -26.72 -3.82 17.57
CA MET A 301 -25.52 -3.09 17.13
C MET A 301 -25.14 -3.43 15.67
N LEU A 302 -25.20 -4.72 15.30
CA LEU A 302 -24.92 -5.20 13.94
C LEU A 302 -25.96 -4.73 12.91
N GLN A 303 -27.23 -4.62 13.30
CA GLN A 303 -28.29 -4.10 12.42
C GLN A 303 -28.18 -2.59 12.15
N ARG A 304 -27.56 -1.82 13.07
CA ARG A 304 -27.36 -0.36 12.90
C ARG A 304 -26.05 0.00 12.17
N ALA A 305 -25.05 -0.87 12.17
CA ALA A 305 -23.84 -0.64 11.38
C ALA A 305 -24.18 -0.76 9.88
N LYS A 306 -23.85 0.27 9.08
CA LYS A 306 -24.08 0.21 7.62
C LYS A 306 -23.46 -1.09 7.07
N PRO A 307 -24.18 -1.91 6.29
CA PRO A 307 -23.70 -3.21 5.83
C PRO A 307 -22.38 -3.12 5.03
N THR A 308 -22.09 -1.98 4.42
CA THR A 308 -20.82 -1.68 3.74
C THR A 308 -19.63 -1.51 4.68
N LEU A 309 -19.83 -0.99 5.89
CA LEU A 309 -18.76 -0.88 6.90
C LEU A 309 -18.46 -2.25 7.53
N ALA A 310 -19.50 -3.03 7.80
CA ALA A 310 -19.34 -4.38 8.36
C ALA A 310 -18.62 -5.31 7.38
N SER A 311 -18.99 -5.29 6.09
CA SER A 311 -18.30 -6.09 5.06
C SER A 311 -16.85 -5.65 4.85
N GLY A 312 -16.58 -4.34 4.84
CA GLY A 312 -15.21 -3.81 4.74
C GLY A 312 -14.34 -4.19 5.95
N LEU A 313 -14.89 -4.14 7.16
CA LEU A 313 -14.18 -4.54 8.39
C LEU A 313 -13.89 -6.05 8.40
N LEU A 314 -14.85 -6.87 7.96
CA LEU A 314 -14.68 -8.31 7.82
C LEU A 314 -13.56 -8.63 6.85
N GLU A 315 -13.62 -8.06 5.64
CA GLU A 315 -12.65 -8.29 4.59
C GLU A 315 -11.24 -7.91 5.06
N HIS A 316 -11.11 -6.77 5.74
CA HIS A 316 -9.86 -6.32 6.31
C HIS A 316 -9.34 -7.27 7.40
N THR A 317 -10.20 -7.72 8.30
CA THR A 317 -9.84 -8.64 9.39
C THR A 317 -9.41 -10.01 8.85
N MET A 318 -10.13 -10.55 7.87
CA MET A 318 -9.78 -11.81 7.20
C MET A 318 -8.46 -11.73 6.46
N CYS A 319 -8.25 -10.66 5.68
CA CYS A 319 -6.99 -10.44 4.99
C CYS A 319 -5.85 -10.32 6.00
N ARG A 320 -5.99 -9.46 7.02
CA ARG A 320 -4.96 -9.24 8.04
C ARG A 320 -4.57 -10.52 8.77
N ASN A 321 -5.54 -11.33 9.18
CA ASN A 321 -5.27 -12.60 9.83
C ASN A 321 -4.51 -13.54 8.90
N THR A 322 -4.95 -13.67 7.64
CA THR A 322 -4.28 -14.50 6.61
C THR A 322 -2.83 -14.04 6.40
N LEU A 323 -2.61 -12.72 6.33
CA LEU A 323 -1.29 -12.14 6.18
C LEU A 323 -0.42 -12.35 7.42
N TRP A 324 -0.97 -12.43 8.63
CA TRP A 324 -0.21 -12.74 9.85
C TRP A 324 0.37 -14.17 9.84
N GLU A 325 -0.38 -15.17 9.37
CA GLU A 325 0.19 -16.52 9.22
C GLU A 325 1.19 -16.57 8.06
N ALA A 326 0.92 -15.89 6.95
CA ALA A 326 1.89 -15.78 5.85
C ALA A 326 3.19 -15.11 6.31
N ALA A 327 3.10 -14.02 7.06
CA ALA A 327 4.21 -13.31 7.70
C ALA A 327 5.05 -14.24 8.58
N ARG A 328 4.38 -15.05 9.42
CA ARG A 328 5.01 -16.04 10.29
C ARG A 328 5.74 -17.13 9.51
N CYS A 329 5.11 -17.66 8.46
CA CYS A 329 5.71 -18.70 7.61
C CYS A 329 6.95 -18.22 6.85
N HIS A 330 6.95 -16.96 6.41
CA HIS A 330 8.04 -16.38 5.60
C HIS A 330 9.03 -15.52 6.39
N GLN A 331 8.89 -15.42 7.72
CA GLN A 331 9.71 -14.59 8.60
C GLN A 331 9.78 -13.11 8.16
N LEU A 332 8.69 -12.62 7.56
CA LEU A 332 8.54 -11.23 7.11
C LEU A 332 7.60 -10.49 8.05
N HIS A 333 7.90 -9.23 8.31
CA HIS A 333 7.01 -8.39 9.11
C HIS A 333 5.77 -8.00 8.30
N VAL A 334 4.64 -7.85 8.98
CA VAL A 334 3.33 -7.60 8.35
C VAL A 334 3.32 -6.28 7.59
N SER A 335 3.97 -5.24 8.12
CA SER A 335 4.10 -3.93 7.44
C SER A 335 4.81 -4.06 6.09
N THR A 336 5.82 -4.92 6.00
CA THR A 336 6.59 -5.18 4.77
C THR A 336 5.72 -5.87 3.74
N ILE A 337 4.97 -6.88 4.17
CA ILE A 337 3.99 -7.54 3.30
C ILE A 337 2.96 -6.53 2.82
N GLU A 338 2.37 -5.76 3.74
CA GLU A 338 1.32 -4.77 3.42
C GLU A 338 1.80 -3.65 2.47
N THR A 339 3.07 -3.26 2.58
CA THR A 339 3.61 -2.15 1.78
C THR A 339 4.16 -2.62 0.43
N HIS A 340 4.75 -3.80 0.37
CA HIS A 340 5.56 -4.22 -0.79
C HIS A 340 5.05 -5.43 -1.54
N ILE A 341 4.17 -6.23 -0.95
CA ILE A 341 3.69 -7.48 -1.58
C ILE A 341 2.16 -7.44 -1.72
N TRP A 342 1.46 -6.98 -0.69
CA TRP A 342 0.01 -7.04 -0.54
C TRP A 342 -0.60 -5.73 0.02
N GLY A 343 -0.92 -4.78 -0.84
CA GLY A 343 -1.48 -3.49 -0.46
C GLY A 343 -2.97 -3.54 -0.09
N ARG A 344 -3.52 -2.36 0.26
CA ARG A 344 -4.97 -2.19 0.52
C ARG A 344 -5.87 -2.62 -0.65
N ARG A 345 -5.32 -2.66 -1.88
CA ARG A 345 -6.00 -3.06 -3.11
C ARG A 345 -5.62 -4.46 -3.62
N GLY A 346 -4.93 -5.27 -2.80
CA GLY A 346 -4.43 -6.59 -3.20
C GLY A 346 -2.94 -6.57 -3.56
N TRP A 347 -2.48 -7.49 -4.41
CA TRP A 347 -1.08 -7.60 -4.84
C TRP A 347 -0.49 -6.25 -5.30
N VAL A 348 0.65 -5.84 -4.73
CA VAL A 348 1.37 -4.64 -5.14
C VAL A 348 2.15 -4.95 -6.42
N GLN A 349 1.63 -4.52 -7.57
CA GLN A 349 2.37 -4.59 -8.83
C GLN A 349 3.49 -3.54 -8.86
N GLY A 350 4.66 -3.92 -9.37
CA GLY A 350 5.78 -2.99 -9.56
C GLY A 350 6.44 -2.48 -8.28
N SER A 351 6.31 -3.21 -7.16
CA SER A 351 6.99 -2.85 -5.90
C SER A 351 8.51 -2.74 -6.12
N LEU A 352 9.07 -1.55 -5.84
CA LEU A 352 10.50 -1.28 -5.97
C LEU A 352 11.35 -2.27 -5.16
N ALA A 353 10.86 -2.67 -3.98
CA ALA A 353 11.52 -3.66 -3.14
C ALA A 353 11.62 -5.03 -3.83
N ALA A 354 10.54 -5.48 -4.48
CA ALA A 354 10.51 -6.75 -5.21
C ALA A 354 11.26 -6.67 -6.55
N GLN A 355 11.37 -5.50 -7.16
CA GLN A 355 12.18 -5.30 -8.37
C GLN A 355 13.69 -5.38 -8.07
N ARG A 356 14.12 -4.85 -6.92
CA ARG A 356 15.55 -4.74 -6.56
C ARG A 356 16.09 -5.95 -5.82
N SER A 357 15.29 -6.60 -4.97
CA SER A 357 15.71 -7.78 -4.22
C SER A 357 15.16 -9.05 -4.87
N PRO A 358 16.00 -9.91 -5.46
CA PRO A 358 15.55 -11.18 -6.05
C PRO A 358 14.94 -12.11 -4.99
N LEU A 359 15.43 -12.05 -3.75
CA LEU A 359 14.89 -12.83 -2.64
C LEU A 359 13.51 -12.35 -2.21
N ILE A 360 13.24 -11.05 -2.21
CA ILE A 360 11.87 -10.55 -1.95
C ILE A 360 10.94 -10.95 -3.08
N LYS A 361 11.40 -10.91 -4.33
CA LYS A 361 10.62 -11.41 -5.49
C LYS A 361 10.28 -12.90 -5.33
N GLU A 362 11.26 -13.71 -4.97
CA GLU A 362 11.08 -15.14 -4.72
C GLU A 362 10.13 -15.40 -3.53
N LEU A 363 10.30 -14.65 -2.43
CA LEU A 363 9.39 -14.73 -1.28
C LEU A 363 7.97 -14.31 -1.63
N ALA A 364 7.78 -13.29 -2.47
CA ALA A 364 6.45 -12.90 -2.94
C ALA A 364 5.78 -14.01 -3.77
N LEU A 365 6.55 -14.72 -4.62
CA LEU A 365 6.07 -15.89 -5.37
C LEU A 365 5.72 -17.06 -4.43
N LYS A 366 6.61 -17.41 -3.51
CA LYS A 366 6.35 -18.44 -2.48
C LYS A 366 5.15 -18.06 -1.61
N MET A 367 4.98 -16.79 -1.30
CA MET A 367 3.85 -16.31 -0.52
C MET A 367 2.53 -16.53 -1.26
N GLU A 368 2.50 -16.32 -2.58
CA GLU A 368 1.34 -16.61 -3.42
C GLU A 368 0.91 -18.08 -3.32
N GLU A 369 1.87 -19.00 -3.26
CA GLU A 369 1.60 -20.44 -3.10
C GLU A 369 1.13 -20.80 -1.68
N THR A 370 1.63 -20.11 -0.66
CA THR A 370 1.27 -20.38 0.75
C THR A 370 0.00 -19.67 1.23
N LEU A 371 -0.45 -18.62 0.55
CA LEU A 371 -1.64 -17.86 0.95
C LEU A 371 -2.93 -18.71 1.01
N PRO A 372 -3.22 -19.62 0.03
CA PRO A 372 -4.38 -20.50 0.13
C PRO A 372 -4.34 -21.39 1.37
N SER A 373 -3.20 -22.01 1.66
CA SER A 373 -3.06 -22.90 2.81
C SER A 373 -3.10 -22.13 4.14
N ALA A 374 -2.49 -20.94 4.19
CA ALA A 374 -2.58 -20.04 5.34
C ALA A 374 -4.04 -19.59 5.60
N PHE A 375 -4.79 -19.26 4.54
CA PHE A 375 -6.20 -18.90 4.63
C PHE A 375 -7.03 -20.04 5.23
N VAL A 376 -6.91 -21.25 4.66
CA VAL A 376 -7.64 -22.41 5.18
C VAL A 376 -7.26 -22.69 6.63
N LYS A 377 -5.97 -22.70 6.95
CA LYS A 377 -5.49 -23.00 8.30
C LYS A 377 -6.00 -22.02 9.37
N ILE A 378 -6.05 -20.72 9.06
CA ILE A 378 -6.55 -19.70 9.98
C ILE A 378 -8.07 -19.73 10.11
N HIS A 379 -8.78 -19.93 9.01
CA HIS A 379 -10.24 -19.82 9.02
C HIS A 379 -10.93 -21.13 9.43
N THR A 380 -10.23 -22.26 9.40
CA THR A 380 -10.74 -23.54 9.92
C THR A 380 -10.55 -23.71 11.44
N SER A 381 -9.54 -23.09 12.05
CA SER A 381 -9.21 -23.28 13.47
C SER A 381 -9.13 -21.96 14.24
N ARG A 382 -10.03 -21.79 15.22
CA ARG A 382 -10.01 -20.64 16.16
C ARG A 382 -8.70 -20.53 16.91
N VAL A 383 -8.13 -21.67 17.33
CA VAL A 383 -6.86 -21.71 18.05
C VAL A 383 -5.72 -21.20 17.18
N HIS A 384 -5.67 -21.60 15.90
CA HIS A 384 -4.66 -21.09 14.97
C HIS A 384 -4.81 -19.59 14.70
N ARG A 385 -6.05 -19.09 14.56
CA ARG A 385 -6.31 -17.66 14.40
C ARG A 385 -5.79 -16.85 15.60
N LEU A 386 -6.12 -17.29 16.81
CA LEU A 386 -5.66 -16.66 18.05
C LEU A 386 -4.15 -16.73 18.19
N TRP A 387 -3.55 -17.88 17.90
CA TRP A 387 -2.11 -18.08 17.96
C TRP A 387 -1.36 -17.20 16.94
N ALA A 388 -1.79 -17.19 15.67
CA ALA A 388 -1.18 -16.37 14.64
C ALA A 388 -1.26 -14.88 14.99
N ALA A 389 -2.40 -14.41 15.50
CA ALA A 389 -2.58 -13.04 15.96
C ALA A 389 -1.69 -12.70 17.16
N LEU A 390 -1.63 -13.57 18.16
CA LEU A 390 -0.80 -13.37 19.36
C LEU A 390 0.68 -13.30 18.98
N VAL A 391 1.16 -14.26 18.19
CA VAL A 391 2.55 -14.33 17.74
C VAL A 391 2.93 -13.13 16.88
N ALA A 392 2.08 -12.74 15.92
CA ALA A 392 2.36 -11.61 15.03
C ALA A 392 2.36 -10.25 15.75
N THR A 393 1.68 -10.14 16.90
CA THR A 393 1.55 -8.88 17.66
C THR A 393 2.43 -8.84 18.91
N HIS A 394 3.07 -9.95 19.28
CA HIS A 394 3.93 -9.99 20.45
C HIS A 394 5.25 -9.25 20.18
N PRO A 395 5.58 -8.21 20.95
CA PRO A 395 6.66 -7.28 20.61
C PRO A 395 8.04 -7.94 20.55
N VAL A 396 8.29 -8.95 21.39
CA VAL A 396 9.55 -9.71 21.37
C VAL A 396 9.65 -10.62 20.14
N TYR A 397 8.53 -11.23 19.72
CA TYR A 397 8.52 -12.10 18.54
C TYR A 397 8.65 -11.28 17.26
N GLU A 398 8.08 -10.08 17.24
CA GLU A 398 8.17 -9.14 16.13
C GLU A 398 9.62 -8.83 15.73
N LEU A 399 10.56 -8.84 16.70
CA LEU A 399 12.00 -8.66 16.46
C LEU A 399 12.64 -9.79 15.65
N CYS A 400 12.03 -10.99 15.65
CA CYS A 400 12.46 -12.10 14.81
C CYS A 400 12.05 -11.95 13.34
N LEU A 401 11.02 -11.14 13.07
CA LEU A 401 10.48 -10.91 11.73
C LEU A 401 11.29 -9.82 11.01
N CYS A 402 11.54 -9.99 9.72
CA CYS A 402 12.26 -9.00 8.92
C CYS A 402 11.33 -7.88 8.45
N ASP A 403 11.59 -6.64 8.86
CA ASP A 403 10.96 -5.43 8.31
C ASP A 403 11.97 -4.68 7.44
N ILE A 404 11.58 -4.36 6.21
CA ILE A 404 12.42 -3.64 5.27
C ILE A 404 12.64 -2.19 5.72
N HIS A 405 11.62 -1.52 6.26
CA HIS A 405 11.67 -0.09 6.56
C HIS A 405 12.38 0.23 7.87
N VAL A 406 12.30 -0.66 8.86
CA VAL A 406 12.87 -0.45 10.20
C VAL A 406 13.60 -1.70 10.67
N THR A 407 14.89 -1.55 10.98
CA THR A 407 15.74 -2.66 11.43
C THR A 407 15.31 -3.20 12.80
N ALA A 408 15.59 -4.47 13.11
CA ALA A 408 15.20 -5.12 14.36
C ALA A 408 15.82 -4.42 15.58
N ALA A 409 17.08 -3.98 15.50
CA ALA A 409 17.73 -3.24 16.59
C ALA A 409 17.00 -1.92 16.91
N LYS A 410 16.51 -1.20 15.90
CA LYS A 410 15.78 0.05 16.11
C LYS A 410 14.40 -0.20 16.71
N ARG A 411 13.71 -1.26 16.29
CA ARG A 411 12.43 -1.67 16.90
C ARG A 411 12.60 -2.06 18.38
N ALA A 412 13.66 -2.80 18.71
CA ALA A 412 13.99 -3.13 20.09
C ALA A 412 14.27 -1.86 20.93
N LYS A 413 15.01 -0.89 20.37
CA LYS A 413 15.28 0.39 21.03
C LYS A 413 14.00 1.21 21.26
N ILE A 414 13.16 1.38 20.24
CA ILE A 414 11.86 2.07 20.36
C ILE A 414 10.96 1.39 21.40
N MET A 415 10.99 0.05 21.50
CA MET A 415 10.26 -0.69 22.52
C MET A 415 10.78 -0.36 23.93
N MET A 416 12.10 -0.34 24.11
CA MET A 416 12.75 0.05 25.37
C MET A 416 12.34 1.47 25.79
N ASP A 417 12.44 2.45 24.90
CA ASP A 417 12.05 3.84 25.20
C ASP A 417 10.54 3.98 25.46
N CYS A 418 9.73 3.13 24.82
CA CYS A 418 8.30 3.09 25.08
C CYS A 418 8.00 2.65 26.53
N VAL A 419 8.72 1.67 27.07
CA VAL A 419 8.54 1.20 28.45
C VAL A 419 9.17 2.19 29.43
N LEU A 420 10.44 2.53 29.22
CA LEU A 420 11.21 3.42 30.10
C LEU A 420 10.60 4.82 30.18
N GLY A 421 10.15 5.39 29.05
CA GLY A 421 9.45 6.67 29.02
C GLY A 421 8.10 6.62 29.74
N SER A 422 7.36 5.51 29.63
CA SER A 422 6.12 5.36 30.40
C SER A 422 6.38 5.28 31.90
N LEU A 423 7.46 4.63 32.35
CA LEU A 423 7.87 4.62 33.75
C LEU A 423 8.34 6.00 34.23
N SER A 424 9.05 6.75 33.38
CA SER A 424 9.48 8.13 33.68
C SER A 424 8.27 9.05 33.88
N PHE A 425 7.23 8.94 33.06
CA PHE A 425 5.99 9.70 33.28
C PHE A 425 5.25 9.25 34.55
N VAL A 426 5.20 7.95 34.86
CA VAL A 426 4.63 7.47 36.14
C VAL A 426 5.36 8.08 37.33
N ALA A 427 6.70 8.12 37.29
CA ALA A 427 7.52 8.75 38.32
C ALA A 427 7.18 10.25 38.46
N LEU A 428 7.10 10.98 37.34
CA LEU A 428 6.67 12.39 37.34
C LEU A 428 5.27 12.58 37.94
N PHE A 429 4.31 11.72 37.62
CA PHE A 429 2.97 11.80 38.20
C PHE A 429 2.98 11.55 39.70
N PHE A 430 3.70 10.52 40.17
CA PHE A 430 3.81 10.25 41.61
C PHE A 430 4.51 11.37 42.36
N SER A 431 5.45 12.08 41.71
CA SER A 431 6.10 13.26 42.27
C SER A 431 5.20 14.49 42.36
N VAL A 432 4.27 14.67 41.42
CA VAL A 432 3.38 15.86 41.37
C VAL A 432 2.10 15.65 42.18
N ASP A 433 1.58 14.43 42.21
CA ASP A 433 0.29 14.10 42.83
C ASP A 433 0.39 13.86 44.34
N GLY A 434 1.60 13.87 44.92
CA GLY A 434 1.81 13.60 46.35
C GLY A 434 1.53 12.16 46.78
N SER A 435 1.12 11.29 45.85
CA SER A 435 0.84 9.86 46.08
C SER A 435 2.06 9.06 46.58
N ALA A 436 3.28 9.58 46.39
CA ALA A 436 4.53 9.00 46.88
C ALA A 436 5.31 10.03 47.70
N VAL A 437 5.68 9.64 48.92
CA VAL A 437 6.35 10.49 49.89
C VAL A 437 7.87 10.44 49.67
N ALA A 438 8.54 11.57 49.88
CA ALA A 438 9.99 11.64 49.83
C ALA A 438 10.62 10.88 51.01
N ALA A 439 11.78 10.28 50.79
CA ALA A 439 12.47 9.50 51.81
C ALA A 439 12.93 10.28 53.03
N SER A 440 13.16 11.59 52.87
CA SER A 440 13.54 12.52 53.92
C SER A 440 12.34 13.06 54.73
N SER A 441 11.11 12.70 54.36
CA SER A 441 9.91 13.19 55.04
C SER A 441 9.73 12.55 56.42
N PRO A 442 9.21 13.29 57.42
CA PRO A 442 8.92 12.74 58.75
C PRO A 442 7.99 11.53 58.72
N ALA A 443 8.15 10.60 59.67
CA ALA A 443 7.35 9.36 59.73
C ALA A 443 5.84 9.60 59.97
N GLU A 444 5.43 10.80 60.38
CA GLU A 444 4.05 11.18 60.71
C GLU A 444 3.30 11.86 59.56
N CYS A 445 3.83 11.81 58.33
CA CYS A 445 3.16 12.43 57.18
C CYS A 445 1.83 11.72 56.82
N PRO A 446 0.73 12.48 56.60
CA PRO A 446 -0.54 11.90 56.19
C PRO A 446 -0.44 11.35 54.77
N ILE A 447 -0.38 10.01 54.65
CA ILE A 447 -0.31 9.34 53.36
C ILE A 447 -1.71 9.33 52.74
N GLU A 448 -1.95 10.15 51.72
CA GLU A 448 -3.14 9.98 50.88
C GLU A 448 -3.06 8.64 50.16
N GLN A 449 -3.93 7.70 50.56
CA GLN A 449 -4.01 6.39 49.92
C GLN A 449 -4.75 6.51 48.58
N GLY A 450 -4.00 6.67 47.49
CA GLY A 450 -4.53 6.52 46.14
C GLY A 450 -5.12 5.12 45.94
N SER A 451 -6.28 5.05 45.28
CA SER A 451 -6.90 3.76 44.95
C SER A 451 -6.11 3.00 43.87
N PHE A 452 -6.23 1.67 43.81
CA PHE A 452 -5.62 0.88 42.72
C PHE A 452 -6.08 1.31 41.32
N LEU A 453 -7.32 1.82 41.21
CA LEU A 453 -7.85 2.36 39.96
C LEU A 453 -7.10 3.62 39.54
N TRP A 454 -6.73 4.48 40.50
CA TRP A 454 -5.95 5.67 40.24
C TRP A 454 -4.56 5.33 39.69
N TYR A 455 -3.82 4.43 40.34
CA TYR A 455 -2.50 4.00 39.85
C TYR A 455 -2.57 3.36 38.46
N THR A 456 -3.64 2.59 38.20
CA THR A 456 -3.90 2.03 36.88
C THR A 456 -4.15 3.14 35.85
N PHE A 457 -4.96 4.14 36.18
CA PHE A 457 -5.21 5.30 35.32
C PHE A 457 -3.91 6.06 35.01
N VAL A 458 -3.11 6.38 36.02
CA VAL A 458 -1.81 7.06 35.87
C VAL A 458 -0.88 6.27 34.95
N ALA A 459 -0.76 4.96 35.15
CA ALA A 459 0.04 4.09 34.29
C ALA A 459 -0.49 4.07 32.84
N LEU A 460 -1.81 4.06 32.64
CA LEU A 460 -2.41 4.07 31.31
C LEU A 460 -2.22 5.42 30.59
N PHE A 461 -2.37 6.52 31.31
CA PHE A 461 -2.23 7.89 30.82
C PHE A 461 -0.77 8.22 30.47
N SER A 462 0.19 7.76 31.28
CA SER A 462 1.63 7.90 31.04
C SER A 462 2.09 7.33 29.69
N VAL A 463 1.44 6.26 29.22
CA VAL A 463 1.71 5.71 27.88
C VAL A 463 1.19 6.61 26.75
N LEU A 464 0.11 7.36 26.98
CA LEU A 464 -0.42 8.31 26.00
C LEU A 464 0.52 9.50 25.84
N LEU A 465 1.06 10.02 26.94
CA LEU A 465 2.07 11.09 26.89
C LEU A 465 3.34 10.65 26.14
N ASN A 466 3.73 9.38 26.32
CA ASN A 466 4.88 8.81 25.61
C ASN A 466 4.64 8.56 24.10
N LEU A 467 3.46 8.89 23.54
CA LEU A 467 3.20 8.75 22.10
C LEU A 467 3.99 9.78 21.27
N ALA A 468 4.16 11.00 21.75
CA ALA A 468 4.84 12.06 21.02
C ALA A 468 6.33 11.76 20.78
N PRO A 469 7.16 11.52 21.82
CA PRO A 469 8.57 11.19 21.60
C PRO A 469 8.74 9.89 20.79
N ARG A 470 7.91 8.88 21.05
CA ARG A 470 7.92 7.63 20.28
C ARG A 470 7.61 7.83 18.80
N SER A 471 6.67 8.71 18.47
CA SER A 471 6.32 8.99 17.07
C SER A 471 7.49 9.66 16.33
N LEU A 472 8.23 10.52 17.03
CA LEU A 472 9.43 11.14 16.50
C LEU A 472 10.56 10.12 16.27
N GLU A 473 10.81 9.22 17.23
CA GLU A 473 11.77 8.13 17.07
C GLU A 473 11.42 7.24 15.87
N PHE A 474 10.14 6.85 15.74
CA PHE A 474 9.69 6.04 14.62
C PHE A 474 9.89 6.76 13.27
N HIS A 475 9.61 8.05 13.21
CA HIS A 475 9.84 8.85 12.00
C HIS A 475 11.32 8.96 11.63
N LEU A 476 12.22 9.08 12.61
CA LEU A 476 13.67 9.05 12.41
C LEU A 476 14.16 7.65 12.01
N ALA A 477 13.52 6.59 12.52
CA ALA A 477 13.86 5.21 12.22
C ALA A 477 13.43 4.77 10.81
N TRP A 478 12.33 5.33 10.29
CA TRP A 478 11.69 4.92 9.04
C TRP A 478 12.54 5.22 7.80
N ARG A 479 12.69 4.21 6.94
CA ARG A 479 13.41 4.30 5.67
C ARG A 479 12.44 4.34 4.49
N SER A 480 12.61 5.32 3.60
CA SER A 480 11.82 5.46 2.38
C SER A 480 12.65 5.13 1.13
N PHE A 481 11.98 4.62 0.10
CA PHE A 481 12.56 4.45 -1.24
C PHE A 481 12.73 5.82 -1.89
N VAL A 482 13.90 6.07 -2.48
CA VAL A 482 14.24 7.32 -3.14
C VAL A 482 14.61 7.00 -4.59
N GLN A 483 14.06 7.79 -5.51
CA GLN A 483 14.39 7.71 -6.92
C GLN A 483 15.83 8.21 -7.15
N ALA A 484 16.70 7.33 -7.63
CA ALA A 484 18.03 7.68 -8.09
C ALA A 484 17.92 8.19 -9.53
N GLU A 485 18.23 9.47 -9.76
CA GLU A 485 18.38 10.00 -11.12
C GLU A 485 19.62 9.39 -11.80
N GLN A 486 19.45 8.85 -13.01
CA GLN A 486 20.55 8.32 -13.81
C GLN A 486 21.57 9.43 -14.16
N GLY A 487 22.87 9.13 -13.99
CA GLY A 487 23.97 9.94 -14.53
C GLY A 487 24.72 10.88 -13.58
N LYS A 488 24.37 10.96 -12.28
CA LYS A 488 25.09 11.81 -11.30
C LYS A 488 25.59 10.99 -10.11
N SER A 489 26.77 10.37 -10.23
CA SER A 489 27.42 9.58 -9.17
C SER A 489 27.55 10.32 -7.83
N GLY A 490 27.72 11.65 -7.85
CA GLY A 490 27.76 12.48 -6.64
C GLY A 490 26.46 12.49 -5.83
N ARG A 491 25.30 12.38 -6.48
CA ARG A 491 23.98 12.42 -5.80
C ARG A 491 23.67 11.11 -5.06
N ARG A 492 24.18 9.97 -5.56
CA ARG A 492 24.09 8.67 -4.87
C ARG A 492 24.81 8.71 -3.52
N ARG A 493 26.07 9.17 -3.49
CA ARG A 493 26.83 9.35 -2.24
C ARG A 493 26.12 10.30 -1.27
N TRP A 494 25.48 11.36 -1.78
CA TRP A 494 24.71 12.27 -0.94
C TRP A 494 23.48 11.60 -0.30
N HIS A 495 22.75 10.74 -1.03
CA HIS A 495 21.62 9.99 -0.47
C HIS A 495 22.06 8.96 0.58
N GLU A 496 23.19 8.28 0.35
CA GLU A 496 23.80 7.36 1.33
C GLU A 496 24.23 8.14 2.59
N TRP A 497 24.91 9.27 2.43
CA TRP A 497 25.31 10.15 3.54
C TRP A 497 24.10 10.67 4.33
N ARG A 498 23.05 11.14 3.65
CA ARG A 498 21.80 11.61 4.29
C ARG A 498 21.13 10.50 5.10
N ARG A 499 21.20 9.25 4.64
CA ARG A 499 20.68 8.09 5.39
C ARG A 499 21.54 7.77 6.61
N CYS A 500 22.86 7.78 6.46
CA CYS A 500 23.78 7.66 7.58
C CYS A 500 23.52 8.73 8.64
N LEU A 501 23.33 9.99 8.22
CA LEU A 501 22.98 11.10 9.11
C LEU A 501 21.64 10.87 9.82
N LYS A 502 20.62 10.35 9.14
CA LYS A 502 19.35 9.98 9.77
C LYS A 502 19.52 8.85 10.80
N ASP A 503 20.33 7.84 10.50
CA ASP A 503 20.60 6.74 11.43
C ASP A 503 21.37 7.22 12.66
N VAL A 504 22.37 8.10 12.49
CA VAL A 504 23.09 8.76 13.58
C VAL A 504 22.14 9.64 14.40
N ALA A 505 21.30 10.44 13.74
CA ALA A 505 20.32 11.28 14.41
C ALA A 505 19.31 10.47 15.22
N PHE A 506 18.84 9.33 14.70
CA PHE A 506 17.99 8.39 15.43
C PHE A 506 18.68 7.89 16.70
N TRP A 507 19.91 7.35 16.60
CA TRP A 507 20.61 6.81 17.76
C TRP A 507 20.97 7.87 18.78
N MET A 508 21.46 9.04 18.35
CA MET A 508 21.75 10.17 19.24
C MET A 508 20.49 10.64 19.98
N PHE A 509 19.40 10.91 19.26
CA PHE A 509 18.15 11.34 19.86
C PHE A 509 17.60 10.30 20.84
N SER A 510 17.57 9.03 20.43
CA SER A 510 17.02 7.93 21.22
C SER A 510 17.87 7.60 22.45
N ILE A 511 19.20 7.70 22.37
CA ILE A 511 20.09 7.54 23.54
C ILE A 511 19.91 8.71 24.51
N CYS A 512 19.91 9.95 24.04
CA CYS A 512 19.66 11.12 24.89
C CYS A 512 18.30 11.02 25.59
N LEU A 513 17.27 10.58 24.87
CA LEU A 513 15.93 10.36 25.43
C LEU A 513 15.93 9.25 26.50
N SER A 514 16.60 8.11 26.26
CA SER A 514 16.74 7.07 27.29
C SER A 514 17.46 7.58 28.53
N LEU A 515 18.55 8.34 28.35
CA LEU A 515 19.31 8.89 29.47
C LEU A 515 18.48 9.85 30.30
N LEU A 516 17.68 10.70 29.65
CA LEU A 516 16.74 11.59 30.33
C LEU A 516 15.68 10.81 31.11
N HIS A 517 15.04 9.82 30.49
CA HIS A 517 14.06 8.98 31.18
C HIS A 517 14.69 8.20 32.34
N LEU A 518 15.90 7.68 32.14
CA LEU A 518 16.62 6.95 33.17
C LEU A 518 16.94 7.86 34.35
N LEU A 519 17.45 9.07 34.11
CA LEU A 519 17.73 10.07 35.13
C LEU A 519 16.49 10.37 35.98
N VAL A 520 15.35 10.62 35.33
CA VAL A 520 14.08 10.89 36.02
C VAL A 520 13.67 9.70 36.90
N VAL A 521 13.73 8.47 36.37
CA VAL A 521 13.35 7.28 37.14
C VAL A 521 14.32 7.03 38.29
N THR A 522 15.64 7.13 38.07
CA THR A 522 16.63 6.89 39.13
C THR A 522 16.57 7.97 40.21
N ALA A 523 16.36 9.23 39.84
CA ALA A 523 16.17 10.32 40.80
C ALA A 523 14.91 10.10 41.65
N PHE A 524 13.80 9.69 41.03
CA PHE A 524 12.59 9.33 41.75
C PHE A 524 12.81 8.15 42.70
N LEU A 525 13.46 7.08 42.24
CA LEU A 525 13.71 5.88 43.06
C LEU A 525 14.66 6.14 44.22
N ALA A 526 15.67 6.99 44.04
CA ALA A 526 16.57 7.40 45.12
C ALA A 526 15.81 8.17 46.23
N ASN A 527 14.79 8.94 45.85
CA ASN A 527 13.95 9.73 46.76
C ASN A 527 12.70 8.99 47.27
N LEU A 528 12.47 7.74 46.87
CA LEU A 528 11.25 6.99 47.22
C LEU A 528 11.32 6.47 48.67
N SER A 529 10.21 6.61 49.41
CA SER A 529 10.02 6.00 50.73
C SER A 529 9.83 4.48 50.64
N GLU A 530 10.22 3.74 51.68
CA GLU A 530 10.04 2.27 51.72
C GLU A 530 8.56 1.87 51.74
N ALA A 531 7.71 2.70 52.35
CA ALA A 531 6.27 2.48 52.42
C ALA A 531 5.59 2.54 51.04
N ASP A 532 6.16 3.28 50.09
CA ASP A 532 5.57 3.50 48.76
C ASP A 532 6.15 2.61 47.66
N GLU A 533 7.13 1.74 47.98
CA GLU A 533 7.77 0.86 47.00
C GLU A 533 6.76 -0.06 46.31
N PHE A 534 5.74 -0.55 47.05
CA PHE A 534 4.72 -1.42 46.47
C PHE A 534 3.85 -0.68 45.43
N LYS A 535 3.57 0.62 45.63
CA LYS A 535 2.78 1.45 44.71
C LYS A 535 3.51 1.57 43.38
N TRP A 536 4.82 1.84 43.43
CA TRP A 536 5.69 1.85 42.25
C TRP A 536 5.73 0.48 41.57
N MET A 537 5.97 -0.60 42.32
CA MET A 537 6.06 -1.95 41.75
C MET A 537 4.74 -2.37 41.07
N PHE A 538 3.59 -1.97 41.63
CA PHE A 538 2.30 -2.18 40.99
C PHE A 538 2.18 -1.42 39.66
N ALA A 539 2.48 -0.12 39.64
CA ALA A 539 2.44 0.68 38.42
C ALA A 539 3.43 0.17 37.35
N PHE A 540 4.64 -0.22 37.78
CA PHE A 540 5.66 -0.86 36.95
C PHE A 540 5.14 -2.15 36.31
N ALA A 541 4.51 -3.03 37.10
CA ALA A 541 3.89 -4.25 36.62
C ALA A 541 2.75 -3.97 35.63
N VAL A 542 1.90 -2.97 35.88
CA VAL A 542 0.81 -2.58 34.97
C VAL A 542 1.36 -2.10 33.62
N VAL A 543 2.43 -1.30 33.60
CA VAL A 543 3.07 -0.83 32.35
C VAL A 543 3.61 -2.01 31.54
N LEU A 544 4.31 -2.95 32.17
CA LEU A 544 4.83 -4.16 31.51
C LEU A 544 3.72 -5.09 31.04
N LEU A 545 2.76 -5.40 31.92
CA LEU A 545 1.63 -6.28 31.63
C LEU A 545 0.83 -5.73 30.45
N ARG A 546 0.60 -4.41 30.40
CA ARG A 546 -0.07 -3.77 29.27
C ARG A 546 0.65 -4.05 27.96
N LYS A 547 1.96 -3.81 27.91
CA LYS A 547 2.75 -3.87 26.67
C LYS A 547 3.01 -5.30 26.20
N LEU A 548 3.31 -6.21 27.11
CA LEU A 548 3.71 -7.58 26.78
C LEU A 548 2.50 -8.53 26.68
N VAL A 549 1.41 -8.26 27.40
CA VAL A 549 0.29 -9.21 27.54
C VAL A 549 -1.03 -8.60 27.06
N ILE A 550 -1.49 -7.49 27.66
CA ILE A 550 -2.84 -6.97 27.40
C ILE A 550 -3.00 -6.50 25.94
N VAL A 551 -2.06 -5.73 25.40
CA VAL A 551 -2.17 -5.21 24.02
C VAL A 551 -2.18 -6.35 22.98
N PRO A 552 -1.25 -7.32 23.01
CA PRO A 552 -1.32 -8.50 22.14
C PRO A 552 -2.63 -9.30 22.30
N LEU A 553 -3.07 -9.54 23.55
CA LEU A 553 -4.34 -10.25 23.82
C LEU A 553 -5.56 -9.49 23.29
N LEU A 554 -5.66 -8.18 23.52
CA LEU A 554 -6.75 -7.37 22.97
C LEU A 554 -6.75 -7.40 21.45
N THR A 555 -5.59 -7.26 20.81
CA THR A 555 -5.48 -7.31 19.35
C THR A 555 -5.91 -8.69 18.81
N CYS A 556 -5.54 -9.76 19.51
CA CYS A 556 -5.95 -11.13 19.24
C CYS A 556 -7.47 -11.31 19.42
N LEU A 557 -8.05 -10.80 20.51
CA LEU A 557 -9.49 -10.82 20.77
C LEU A 557 -10.27 -10.05 19.70
N PHE A 558 -9.87 -8.81 19.35
CA PHE A 558 -10.52 -8.03 18.30
C PHE A 558 -10.44 -8.71 16.94
N SER A 559 -9.31 -9.31 16.60
CA SER A 559 -9.15 -10.11 15.38
C SER A 559 -10.08 -11.33 15.34
N SER A 560 -10.21 -12.04 16.48
CA SER A 560 -11.06 -13.22 16.59
C SER A 560 -12.54 -12.88 16.59
N LEU A 561 -12.97 -11.95 17.45
CA LEU A 561 -14.34 -11.44 17.53
C LEU A 561 -14.79 -10.85 16.19
N GLY A 562 -13.95 -10.07 15.51
CA GLY A 562 -14.28 -9.51 14.20
C GLY A 562 -14.59 -10.57 13.15
N THR A 563 -13.97 -11.75 13.24
CA THR A 563 -14.23 -12.87 12.33
C THR A 563 -15.47 -13.67 12.77
N GLU A 564 -15.62 -13.95 14.07
CA GLU A 564 -16.75 -14.73 14.61
C GLU A 564 -18.10 -13.99 14.52
N LEU A 565 -18.12 -12.68 14.78
CA LEU A 565 -19.35 -11.89 14.78
C LEU A 565 -20.03 -11.81 13.41
N ILE A 566 -19.26 -12.02 12.34
CA ILE A 566 -19.69 -11.75 10.97
C ILE A 566 -19.78 -13.06 10.15
N CYS A 567 -19.05 -14.12 10.50
CA CYS A 567 -19.06 -15.42 9.80
C CYS A 567 -20.14 -16.41 10.26
N THR A 568 -21.15 -16.01 11.04
CA THR A 568 -22.14 -16.93 11.63
C THR A 568 -23.07 -17.65 10.63
N ARG A 569 -22.95 -17.39 9.32
CA ARG A 569 -23.83 -17.97 8.29
C ARG A 569 -23.08 -18.32 7.00
N GLY A 570 -22.52 -19.53 6.94
CA GLY A 570 -22.07 -20.18 5.70
C GLY A 570 -20.56 -20.46 5.57
N PRO A 571 -20.15 -21.23 4.55
CA PRO A 571 -18.74 -21.47 4.25
C PRO A 571 -18.02 -20.15 3.96
N VAL A 572 -16.89 -19.93 4.63
CA VAL A 572 -16.12 -18.69 4.53
C VAL A 572 -15.47 -18.61 3.16
N LEU A 573 -16.07 -17.82 2.26
CA LEU A 573 -15.48 -17.49 0.96
C LEU A 573 -14.29 -16.53 1.16
N PRO A 574 -13.19 -16.72 0.41
CA PRO A 574 -12.04 -15.85 0.51
C PRO A 574 -12.41 -14.47 -0.06
N PRO A 575 -11.96 -13.37 0.58
CA PRO A 575 -12.01 -12.05 -0.02
C PRO A 575 -11.51 -12.05 -1.46
N LYS A 576 -12.25 -11.43 -2.40
CA LYS A 576 -11.82 -11.29 -3.81
C LYS A 576 -10.42 -10.66 -3.90
N LYS A 577 -10.10 -9.74 -2.99
CA LYS A 577 -8.76 -9.15 -2.87
C LYS A 577 -7.68 -10.22 -2.79
N LEU A 578 -7.87 -11.29 -2.02
CA LEU A 578 -6.89 -12.37 -1.83
C LEU A 578 -6.54 -13.12 -3.13
N GLY A 579 -7.37 -13.03 -4.16
CA GLY A 579 -7.14 -13.70 -5.44
C GLY A 579 -7.00 -15.22 -5.28
N LEU A 580 -7.60 -15.79 -4.22
CA LEU A 580 -7.52 -17.20 -3.87
C LEU A 580 -8.62 -17.98 -4.57
N ASP A 581 -8.22 -18.87 -5.49
CA ASP A 581 -9.11 -19.88 -6.06
C ASP A 581 -9.08 -21.13 -5.15
N LEU A 582 -9.94 -21.16 -4.11
CA LEU A 582 -10.01 -22.30 -3.17
C LEU A 582 -10.43 -23.61 -3.85
N GLN A 583 -10.96 -23.58 -5.08
CA GLN A 583 -11.24 -24.80 -5.85
C GLN A 583 -9.95 -25.61 -6.13
N GLN A 584 -8.77 -25.00 -6.03
CA GLN A 584 -7.49 -25.72 -6.12
C GLN A 584 -7.20 -26.64 -4.93
N LEU A 585 -7.73 -26.34 -3.73
CA LEU A 585 -7.46 -27.13 -2.51
C LEU A 585 -8.42 -28.32 -2.35
N ASP A 586 -9.66 -28.21 -2.83
CA ASP A 586 -10.62 -29.34 -2.80
C ASP A 586 -10.23 -30.48 -3.75
N LEU A 587 -9.47 -30.19 -4.82
CA LEU A 587 -8.90 -31.21 -5.72
C LEU A 587 -7.62 -31.88 -5.17
N ALA A 588 -7.07 -31.36 -4.07
CA ALA A 588 -5.81 -31.83 -3.48
C ALA A 588 -6.01 -32.67 -2.21
N LYS A 589 -7.22 -33.20 -1.97
CA LYS A 589 -7.42 -34.23 -0.94
C LYS A 589 -6.69 -35.52 -1.35
N PRO A 590 -5.68 -35.99 -0.59
CA PRO A 590 -5.06 -37.28 -0.82
C PRO A 590 -6.02 -38.35 -0.30
N GLY A 591 -6.70 -39.05 -1.22
CA GLY A 591 -7.66 -40.10 -0.87
C GLY A 591 -8.50 -40.63 -2.04
N ALA A 592 -8.58 -39.91 -3.15
CA ALA A 592 -9.15 -40.47 -4.38
C ALA A 592 -8.03 -41.13 -5.19
N THR A 593 -7.76 -42.40 -4.89
CA THR A 593 -7.03 -43.29 -5.79
C THR A 593 -7.75 -43.28 -7.14
N CYS A 594 -7.04 -42.85 -8.18
CA CYS A 594 -7.50 -43.00 -9.55
C CYS A 594 -7.27 -44.47 -9.95
N ASP A 595 -8.14 -45.37 -9.49
CA ASP A 595 -8.20 -46.70 -10.07
C ASP A 595 -8.87 -46.59 -11.45
N ALA A 596 -8.02 -46.57 -12.47
CA ALA A 596 -8.37 -46.55 -13.88
C ALA A 596 -8.84 -47.92 -14.39
N ARG A 597 -9.71 -48.59 -13.63
CA ARG A 597 -10.40 -49.83 -14.02
C ARG A 597 -11.79 -49.79 -13.43
N ASP A 598 -12.75 -49.29 -14.20
CA ASP A 598 -14.16 -49.71 -14.21
C ASP A 598 -14.92 -48.79 -15.18
N ALA A 599 -14.62 -48.97 -16.47
CA ALA A 599 -15.37 -48.40 -17.58
C ALA A 599 -15.90 -49.52 -18.48
N ARG A 600 -16.46 -50.57 -17.86
CA ARG A 600 -17.29 -51.62 -18.47
C ARG A 600 -18.17 -52.18 -17.37
N ASP A 601 -19.40 -51.68 -17.28
CA ASP A 601 -20.60 -52.35 -16.75
C ASP A 601 -21.57 -51.31 -16.20
N ALA A 602 -22.21 -50.59 -17.12
CA ALA A 602 -23.47 -49.91 -16.87
C ALA A 602 -24.29 -49.97 -18.17
N ARG A 603 -24.65 -51.20 -18.55
CA ARG A 603 -25.73 -51.49 -19.48
C ARG A 603 -26.83 -52.14 -18.64
N ASP A 604 -28.06 -51.66 -18.82
CA ASP A 604 -29.31 -52.08 -18.21
C ASP A 604 -29.72 -51.39 -16.90
N GLY A 605 -30.74 -50.53 -17.05
CA GLY A 605 -31.49 -49.91 -15.97
C GLY A 605 -32.53 -48.94 -16.53
N ARG A 606 -33.61 -49.49 -17.11
CA ARG A 606 -34.83 -48.75 -17.46
C ARG A 606 -35.41 -48.06 -16.22
N GLY A 607 -35.86 -46.81 -16.37
CA GLY A 607 -36.81 -46.22 -15.44
C GLY A 607 -36.86 -44.71 -15.51
N GLN A 608 -38.00 -44.20 -15.99
CA GLN A 608 -38.49 -42.82 -15.87
C GLN A 608 -37.87 -41.77 -16.83
N GLU A 609 -38.49 -41.65 -18.00
CA GLU A 609 -38.44 -40.44 -18.82
C GLU A 609 -39.40 -39.41 -18.20
N ASP A 610 -38.86 -38.41 -17.50
CA ASP A 610 -39.54 -37.13 -17.32
C ASP A 610 -38.98 -36.16 -18.39
N PRO A 611 -39.83 -35.59 -19.27
CA PRO A 611 -39.42 -34.51 -20.15
C PRO A 611 -39.49 -33.19 -19.37
N GLU A 612 -38.74 -32.19 -19.84
CA GLU A 612 -38.75 -30.78 -19.41
C GLU A 612 -37.71 -30.37 -18.37
N GLY A 613 -36.67 -29.68 -18.85
CA GLY A 613 -35.82 -28.84 -18.02
C GLY A 613 -34.38 -28.74 -18.49
N ALA A 614 -34.13 -28.09 -19.63
CA ALA A 614 -32.80 -27.62 -20.03
C ALA A 614 -32.28 -26.48 -19.12
N GLY A 615 -32.26 -26.72 -17.81
CA GLY A 615 -31.65 -25.85 -16.81
C GLY A 615 -30.24 -26.34 -16.51
N GLY A 616 -29.30 -26.15 -17.44
CA GLY A 616 -27.88 -26.33 -17.13
C GLY A 616 -27.50 -25.47 -15.93
N ASP A 617 -26.69 -26.00 -15.01
CA ASP A 617 -26.16 -25.25 -13.87
C ASP A 617 -25.65 -23.88 -14.35
N PRO A 618 -26.22 -22.74 -13.90
CA PRO A 618 -25.79 -21.41 -14.32
C PRO A 618 -24.26 -21.19 -14.18
N GLY A 619 -23.63 -21.89 -13.22
CA GLY A 619 -22.18 -21.89 -13.04
C GLY A 619 -21.39 -22.58 -14.14
N GLU A 620 -21.96 -23.54 -14.87
CA GLU A 620 -21.31 -24.22 -15.99
C GLU A 620 -21.21 -23.33 -17.23
N LEU A 621 -22.31 -22.68 -17.61
CA LEU A 621 -22.34 -21.72 -18.73
C LEU A 621 -21.35 -20.57 -18.53
N TRP A 622 -21.27 -20.04 -17.30
CA TRP A 622 -20.28 -19.01 -16.94
C TRP A 622 -18.85 -19.51 -17.17
N ARG A 623 -18.51 -20.71 -16.67
CA ARG A 623 -17.17 -21.30 -16.79
C ARG A 623 -16.81 -21.63 -18.24
N GLU A 624 -17.76 -22.10 -19.03
CA GLU A 624 -17.57 -22.33 -20.45
C GLU A 624 -17.27 -21.02 -21.19
N LYS A 625 -18.04 -19.96 -20.92
CA LYS A 625 -17.81 -18.64 -21.52
C LYS A 625 -16.45 -18.06 -21.12
N VAL A 626 -16.03 -18.24 -19.86
CA VAL A 626 -14.70 -17.84 -19.37
C VAL A 626 -13.58 -18.58 -20.12
N ARG A 627 -13.72 -19.89 -20.32
CA ARG A 627 -12.77 -20.72 -21.07
C ARG A 627 -12.70 -20.30 -22.52
N GLU A 628 -13.84 -20.09 -23.15
CA GLU A 628 -13.95 -19.60 -24.52
C GLU A 628 -13.23 -18.25 -24.67
N LEU A 629 -13.56 -17.28 -23.80
CA LEU A 629 -12.97 -15.94 -23.83
C LEU A 629 -11.45 -15.96 -23.62
N ALA A 630 -10.94 -16.83 -22.75
CA ALA A 630 -9.50 -17.03 -22.55
C ALA A 630 -8.80 -17.63 -23.77
N GLY A 631 -9.52 -18.43 -24.57
CA GLY A 631 -9.03 -19.01 -25.82
C GLY A 631 -8.99 -18.03 -27.00
N ARG A 632 -9.35 -16.76 -26.82
CA ARG A 632 -9.40 -15.76 -27.91
C ARG A 632 -8.15 -14.88 -27.97
N GLY A 633 -6.96 -15.47 -27.87
CA GLY A 633 -5.69 -14.79 -28.10
C GLY A 633 -5.39 -14.59 -29.59
N LEU A 634 -4.61 -13.55 -29.90
CA LEU A 634 -4.16 -13.19 -31.24
C LEU A 634 -2.64 -13.23 -31.34
N THR A 635 -2.09 -13.73 -32.44
CA THR A 635 -0.66 -13.67 -32.74
C THR A 635 -0.26 -12.31 -33.29
N ILE A 636 1.04 -12.00 -33.23
CA ILE A 636 1.56 -10.77 -33.84
C ILE A 636 1.36 -10.77 -35.36
N ARG A 637 1.47 -11.93 -36.04
CA ARG A 637 1.14 -12.05 -37.47
C ARG A 637 -0.27 -11.56 -37.78
N GLN A 638 -1.26 -12.01 -37.00
CA GLN A 638 -2.65 -11.62 -37.20
C GLN A 638 -2.87 -10.12 -36.97
N LEU A 639 -2.20 -9.53 -35.98
CA LEU A 639 -2.26 -8.09 -35.72
C LEU A 639 -1.63 -7.27 -36.85
N LEU A 640 -0.48 -7.71 -37.38
CA LEU A 640 0.15 -7.07 -38.54
C LEU A 640 -0.71 -7.22 -39.80
N ASP A 641 -1.34 -8.39 -40.02
CA ASP A 641 -2.24 -8.63 -41.14
C ASP A 641 -3.46 -7.71 -41.11
N PHE A 642 -4.05 -7.53 -39.92
CA PHE A 642 -5.14 -6.59 -39.72
C PHE A 642 -4.71 -5.15 -39.98
N TYR A 643 -3.60 -4.71 -39.38
CA TYR A 643 -3.12 -3.33 -39.49
C TYR A 643 -2.71 -2.97 -40.91
N ALA A 644 -2.09 -3.89 -41.65
CA ALA A 644 -1.70 -3.66 -43.04
C ALA A 644 -2.90 -3.37 -43.96
N GLY A 645 -4.06 -3.95 -43.66
CA GLY A 645 -5.30 -3.70 -44.38
C GLY A 645 -6.00 -2.38 -44.04
N LEU A 646 -5.65 -1.70 -42.95
CA LEU A 646 -6.23 -0.40 -42.60
C LEU A 646 -5.83 0.68 -43.60
N GLY A 647 -6.71 1.62 -43.93
CA GLY A 647 -6.43 2.72 -44.88
C GLY A 647 -6.34 2.30 -46.35
N ARG A 648 -6.60 1.03 -46.66
CA ARG A 648 -6.70 0.50 -48.03
C ARG A 648 -7.99 -0.31 -48.15
N GLY A 649 -7.94 -1.62 -47.87
CA GLY A 649 -9.12 -2.49 -47.87
C GLY A 649 -10.11 -2.25 -46.72
N ASN A 650 -9.63 -1.93 -45.53
CA ASN A 650 -10.45 -1.74 -44.32
C ASN A 650 -10.36 -0.28 -43.85
N MET A 651 -11.47 0.35 -43.47
CA MET A 651 -11.51 1.75 -42.99
C MET A 651 -10.62 2.66 -43.84
N LYS A 652 -11.06 2.96 -45.07
CA LYS A 652 -10.27 3.67 -46.10
C LYS A 652 -9.68 4.99 -45.63
N HIS A 653 -10.38 5.67 -44.73
CA HIS A 653 -10.01 6.95 -44.13
C HIS A 653 -9.13 6.84 -42.87
N PHE A 654 -8.60 5.65 -42.56
CA PHE A 654 -7.75 5.45 -41.40
C PHE A 654 -6.50 6.34 -41.45
N ASP A 655 -6.31 7.15 -40.41
CA ASP A 655 -5.14 7.98 -40.20
C ASP A 655 -4.36 7.47 -38.97
N PRO A 656 -3.12 6.95 -39.13
CA PRO A 656 -2.32 6.46 -38.01
C PRO A 656 -2.10 7.49 -36.88
N GLY A 657 -2.15 8.79 -37.21
CA GLY A 657 -1.93 9.90 -36.31
C GLY A 657 -3.19 10.39 -35.59
N GLN A 658 -4.40 10.02 -36.04
CA GLN A 658 -5.67 10.52 -35.49
C GLN A 658 -6.65 9.41 -35.09
N SER A 659 -6.74 8.33 -35.86
CA SER A 659 -7.73 7.27 -35.63
C SER A 659 -7.49 6.56 -34.30
N THR A 660 -8.50 6.58 -33.45
CA THR A 660 -8.48 5.94 -32.13
C THR A 660 -8.84 4.48 -32.22
N THR A 661 -8.59 3.74 -31.14
CA THR A 661 -9.00 2.34 -31.01
C THR A 661 -10.51 2.20 -31.11
N HIS A 662 -11.28 3.14 -30.56
CA HIS A 662 -12.74 3.18 -30.72
C HIS A 662 -13.15 3.23 -32.19
N ASP A 663 -12.51 4.09 -32.99
CA ASP A 663 -12.84 4.25 -34.41
C ASP A 663 -12.56 2.98 -35.19
N VAL A 664 -11.37 2.39 -34.98
CA VAL A 664 -10.97 1.15 -35.64
C VAL A 664 -11.87 -0.03 -35.23
N VAL A 665 -12.28 -0.10 -33.96
CA VAL A 665 -13.24 -1.13 -33.51
C VAL A 665 -14.55 -1.04 -34.30
N ARG A 666 -15.09 0.18 -34.44
CA ARG A 666 -16.39 0.41 -35.08
C ARG A 666 -16.35 0.29 -36.60
N GLN A 667 -15.33 0.88 -37.23
CA GLN A 667 -15.22 1.01 -38.69
C GLN A 667 -14.51 -0.18 -39.36
N ALA A 668 -13.70 -0.95 -38.62
CA ALA A 668 -12.94 -2.06 -39.19
C ALA A 668 -13.17 -3.39 -38.46
N ILE A 669 -13.03 -3.47 -37.13
CA ILE A 669 -13.10 -4.75 -36.41
C ILE A 669 -14.50 -5.36 -36.50
N ILE A 670 -15.54 -4.61 -36.14
CA ILE A 670 -16.94 -5.09 -36.19
C ILE A 670 -17.34 -5.54 -37.61
N PRO A 671 -17.17 -4.75 -38.68
CA PRO A 671 -17.49 -5.23 -40.02
C PRO A 671 -16.70 -6.48 -40.42
N ARG A 672 -15.44 -6.58 -39.99
CA ARG A 672 -14.56 -7.72 -40.29
C ARG A 672 -14.89 -9.00 -39.52
N SER A 673 -15.67 -8.92 -38.45
CA SER A 673 -16.01 -10.06 -37.60
C SER A 673 -17.38 -10.68 -37.88
N LEU A 674 -18.01 -10.32 -39.01
CA LEU A 674 -19.24 -10.94 -39.52
C LEU A 674 -19.02 -12.22 -40.32
N GLN A 675 -17.77 -12.52 -40.69
CA GLN A 675 -17.44 -13.68 -41.53
C GLN A 675 -16.28 -14.48 -40.94
N TRP A 676 -16.41 -15.81 -41.00
CA TRP A 676 -15.33 -16.72 -40.67
C TRP A 676 -14.20 -16.59 -41.68
N ARG A 677 -12.96 -16.56 -41.18
CA ARG A 677 -11.77 -16.52 -42.03
C ARG A 677 -11.01 -17.81 -41.83
N GLU A 678 -11.09 -18.68 -42.84
CA GLU A 678 -10.17 -19.80 -42.92
C GLU A 678 -8.79 -19.28 -43.33
N ALA A 679 -7.78 -19.68 -42.57
CA ALA A 679 -6.37 -19.50 -42.92
C ALA A 679 -5.73 -20.88 -43.08
N ARG A 680 -4.81 -21.02 -44.04
CA ARG A 680 -4.10 -22.27 -44.32
C ARG A 680 -2.60 -22.03 -44.43
N TYR A 681 -1.85 -23.11 -44.24
CA TYR A 681 -0.42 -23.15 -44.49
C TYR A 681 -0.18 -23.74 -45.87
N PHE A 682 0.71 -23.15 -46.65
CA PHE A 682 1.06 -23.66 -47.97
C PHE A 682 2.55 -23.98 -48.04
N LEU A 683 2.89 -25.16 -48.52
CA LEU A 683 4.24 -25.49 -48.95
C LEU A 683 4.33 -25.19 -50.44
N VAL A 684 5.14 -24.21 -50.81
CA VAL A 684 5.35 -23.77 -52.20
C VAL A 684 6.72 -24.23 -52.64
N ALA A 685 6.78 -25.20 -53.53
CA ALA A 685 8.01 -25.69 -54.15
C ALA A 685 8.19 -25.04 -55.52
N VAL A 686 9.31 -24.34 -55.69
CA VAL A 686 9.71 -23.74 -56.96
C VAL A 686 10.69 -24.70 -57.62
N HIS A 687 10.25 -25.37 -58.67
CA HIS A 687 11.03 -26.44 -59.31
C HIS A 687 12.07 -25.84 -60.27
N ARG A 688 11.61 -25.15 -61.31
CA ARG A 688 12.46 -24.59 -62.37
C ARG A 688 11.80 -23.42 -63.10
N ALA A 689 12.61 -22.62 -63.78
CA ALA A 689 12.15 -21.72 -64.83
C ALA A 689 12.62 -22.20 -66.21
N ILE A 690 11.87 -21.87 -67.25
CA ILE A 690 12.08 -22.30 -68.63
C ILE A 690 12.07 -21.07 -69.53
N ASP A 691 13.00 -21.01 -70.48
CA ASP A 691 13.07 -19.98 -71.52
C ASP A 691 13.17 -18.54 -70.99
N LEU A 692 13.97 -18.30 -69.95
CA LEU A 692 14.23 -16.93 -69.49
C LEU A 692 15.10 -16.15 -70.50
N PRO A 693 15.00 -14.81 -70.54
CA PRO A 693 15.86 -13.98 -71.37
C PRO A 693 17.35 -14.16 -71.02
N ASP A 694 18.21 -14.07 -72.03
CA ASP A 694 19.65 -14.14 -71.83
C ASP A 694 20.13 -12.96 -70.97
N LEU A 695 21.03 -13.25 -70.02
CA LEU A 695 21.69 -12.21 -69.24
C LEU A 695 22.64 -11.44 -70.18
N PRO A 696 22.82 -10.11 -70.01
CA PRO A 696 23.87 -9.40 -70.72
C PRO A 696 25.21 -10.09 -70.43
N SER A 697 26.03 -10.27 -71.46
CA SER A 697 27.26 -11.09 -71.46
C SER A 697 28.32 -10.73 -70.42
N ASN A 698 28.12 -9.64 -69.67
CA ASN A 698 28.97 -9.19 -68.57
C ASN A 698 28.38 -9.47 -67.16
N SER A 699 27.20 -10.05 -67.03
CA SER A 699 26.60 -10.38 -65.73
C SER A 699 27.11 -11.73 -65.23
N LEU A 700 27.96 -11.72 -64.20
CA LEU A 700 28.36 -12.91 -63.44
C LEU A 700 27.29 -13.38 -62.45
N SER A 701 26.09 -12.83 -62.52
CA SER A 701 25.09 -12.95 -61.48
C SER A 701 24.03 -13.98 -61.80
N GLY A 702 23.70 -14.79 -60.81
CA GLY A 702 22.71 -15.86 -60.94
C GLY A 702 21.28 -15.35 -60.81
N ARG A 703 20.34 -16.08 -61.43
CA ARG A 703 18.90 -15.83 -61.33
C ARG A 703 18.32 -16.48 -60.07
N CYS A 704 17.43 -15.79 -59.37
CA CYS A 704 16.69 -16.34 -58.24
C CYS A 704 15.20 -16.02 -58.33
N CYS A 705 14.37 -16.89 -57.76
CA CYS A 705 12.93 -16.68 -57.66
C CYS A 705 12.59 -16.19 -56.25
N ALA A 706 11.88 -15.06 -56.15
CA ALA A 706 11.33 -14.53 -54.92
C ALA A 706 9.87 -14.95 -54.79
N VAL A 707 9.55 -15.60 -53.67
CA VAL A 707 8.20 -16.03 -53.30
C VAL A 707 7.70 -15.11 -52.19
N SER A 708 6.57 -14.43 -52.41
CA SER A 708 6.00 -13.49 -51.44
C SER A 708 4.47 -13.51 -51.45
N VAL A 709 3.84 -13.27 -50.31
CA VAL A 709 2.38 -13.13 -50.22
C VAL A 709 2.03 -11.65 -50.26
N GLN A 710 1.03 -11.30 -51.06
CA GLN A 710 0.46 -9.97 -51.14
C GLN A 710 -0.99 -9.99 -50.67
N GLY A 711 -1.43 -8.89 -50.06
CA GLY A 711 -2.84 -8.67 -49.79
C GLY A 711 -3.63 -8.28 -51.05
N PRO A 712 -4.96 -8.10 -50.93
CA PRO A 712 -5.81 -7.69 -52.04
C PRO A 712 -5.41 -6.34 -52.65
N ASP A 713 -4.72 -5.48 -51.87
CA ASP A 713 -4.23 -4.17 -52.32
C ASP A 713 -2.79 -4.22 -52.87
N ALA A 714 -2.34 -5.40 -53.34
CA ALA A 714 -0.96 -5.69 -53.77
C ALA A 714 0.14 -5.37 -52.73
N ALA A 715 -0.24 -5.14 -51.47
CA ALA A 715 0.70 -4.83 -50.39
C ALA A 715 1.45 -6.10 -49.96
N PRO A 716 2.80 -6.10 -49.92
CA PRO A 716 3.55 -7.27 -49.48
C PRO A 716 3.33 -7.56 -48.00
N LYS A 717 3.18 -8.85 -47.66
CA LYS A 717 2.96 -9.37 -46.30
C LYS A 717 4.15 -10.24 -45.88
N PRO A 718 5.31 -9.64 -45.57
CA PRO A 718 6.55 -10.39 -45.30
C PRO A 718 6.44 -11.34 -44.10
N TRP A 719 5.48 -11.12 -43.18
CA TRP A 719 5.22 -11.97 -42.03
C TRP A 719 4.43 -13.24 -42.37
N LYS A 720 3.95 -13.42 -43.61
CA LYS A 720 3.32 -14.69 -44.06
C LYS A 720 4.31 -15.69 -44.63
N GLY A 721 5.62 -15.47 -44.46
CA GLY A 721 6.67 -16.37 -44.94
C GLY A 721 7.13 -16.01 -46.36
N GLY A 722 7.53 -17.02 -47.12
CA GLY A 722 8.20 -16.83 -48.41
C GLY A 722 9.72 -16.68 -48.28
N GLY A 723 10.39 -16.39 -49.38
CA GLY A 723 11.85 -16.37 -49.45
C GLY A 723 12.37 -16.12 -50.85
N ARG A 724 13.67 -16.30 -51.02
CA ARG A 724 14.32 -16.30 -52.34
C ARG A 724 15.07 -17.61 -52.51
N THR A 725 15.02 -18.18 -53.70
CA THR A 725 15.84 -19.35 -54.04
C THR A 725 17.32 -18.96 -54.18
N ALA A 726 18.20 -19.96 -54.20
CA ALA A 726 19.60 -19.78 -54.53
C ALA A 726 19.78 -19.18 -55.94
N ALA A 727 20.82 -18.37 -56.10
CA ALA A 727 21.16 -17.80 -57.39
C ALA A 727 21.77 -18.86 -58.30
N VAL A 728 21.14 -19.11 -59.47
CA VAL A 728 21.61 -20.10 -60.45
C VAL A 728 21.88 -19.38 -61.77
N ASN A 729 23.10 -19.52 -62.29
CA ASN A 729 23.50 -18.90 -63.55
C ASN A 729 23.21 -19.84 -64.74
N ASP A 730 21.92 -20.06 -65.01
CA ASP A 730 21.41 -20.86 -66.14
C ASP A 730 20.17 -20.15 -66.72
N ARG A 731 19.95 -20.30 -68.03
CA ARG A 731 18.77 -19.81 -68.76
C ARG A 731 17.50 -20.57 -68.36
N SER A 732 17.65 -21.82 -67.95
CA SER A 732 16.56 -22.65 -67.41
C SER A 732 16.90 -23.14 -66.00
N PRO A 733 17.00 -22.22 -65.02
CA PRO A 733 17.48 -22.54 -63.69
C PRO A 733 16.55 -23.54 -63.00
N THR A 734 17.13 -24.56 -62.36
CA THR A 734 16.42 -25.55 -61.54
C THR A 734 16.82 -25.32 -60.08
N TRP A 735 15.85 -25.08 -59.21
CA TRP A 735 16.06 -24.78 -57.79
C TRP A 735 15.64 -25.93 -56.88
N GLU A 736 14.47 -26.52 -57.12
CA GLU A 736 13.87 -27.56 -56.26
C GLU A 736 13.77 -27.13 -54.79
N GLU A 737 13.49 -25.85 -54.55
CA GLU A 737 13.44 -25.26 -53.21
C GLU A 737 11.99 -25.04 -52.75
N ALA A 738 11.74 -25.29 -51.46
CA ALA A 738 10.41 -25.20 -50.87
C ALA A 738 10.31 -24.14 -49.76
N PHE A 739 9.28 -23.29 -49.87
CA PHE A 739 8.96 -22.22 -48.93
C PHE A 739 7.65 -22.52 -48.22
N ILE A 740 7.56 -22.18 -46.93
CA ILE A 740 6.30 -22.25 -46.19
C ILE A 740 5.69 -20.86 -46.18
N LEU A 741 4.42 -20.81 -46.58
CA LEU A 741 3.55 -19.66 -46.41
C LEU A 741 2.61 -19.94 -45.25
N GLU A 742 2.47 -18.97 -44.36
CA GLU A 742 1.76 -19.11 -43.10
C GLU A 742 0.55 -18.18 -43.06
N ASP A 743 -0.55 -18.67 -42.48
CA ASP A 743 -1.80 -17.94 -42.28
C ASP A 743 -2.34 -17.26 -43.57
N VAL A 744 -2.26 -17.95 -44.71
CA VAL A 744 -2.73 -17.44 -46.01
C VAL A 744 -4.26 -17.56 -46.08
N THR A 745 -4.91 -16.47 -46.48
CA THR A 745 -6.38 -16.36 -46.60
C THR A 745 -6.79 -16.36 -48.07
N GLN A 746 -8.06 -16.63 -48.37
CA GLN A 746 -8.58 -16.64 -49.75
C GLN A 746 -8.52 -15.28 -50.46
N GLU A 747 -8.31 -14.19 -49.72
CA GLU A 747 -8.15 -12.83 -50.25
C GLU A 747 -6.70 -12.50 -50.61
N ASP A 748 -5.75 -13.34 -50.21
CA ASP A 748 -4.34 -13.13 -50.50
C ASP A 748 -3.98 -13.60 -51.91
N THR A 749 -2.89 -13.07 -52.43
CA THR A 749 -2.31 -13.42 -53.72
C THR A 749 -0.88 -13.86 -53.50
N LEU A 750 -0.47 -14.99 -54.06
CA LEU A 750 0.91 -15.40 -54.14
C LEU A 750 1.58 -14.66 -55.30
N HIS A 751 2.64 -13.91 -55.00
CA HIS A 751 3.44 -13.21 -55.99
C HIS A 751 4.82 -13.87 -56.11
N LEU A 752 5.14 -14.28 -57.33
CA LEU A 752 6.38 -14.94 -57.72
C LEU A 752 7.12 -14.03 -58.69
N SER A 753 8.35 -13.65 -58.40
CA SER A 753 9.14 -12.80 -59.30
C SER A 753 10.57 -13.30 -59.45
N ILE A 754 11.11 -13.21 -60.66
CA ILE A 754 12.48 -13.65 -60.95
C ILE A 754 13.41 -12.45 -60.98
N TRP A 755 14.50 -12.54 -60.24
CA TRP A 755 15.47 -11.46 -60.03
C TRP A 755 16.87 -11.88 -60.46
N ASP A 756 17.64 -10.88 -60.86
CA ASP A 756 19.09 -10.99 -60.92
C ASP A 756 19.67 -10.77 -59.51
N HIS A 757 20.49 -11.70 -58.99
CA HIS A 757 21.03 -11.64 -57.64
C HIS A 757 21.91 -10.40 -57.36
N SER A 758 22.56 -9.83 -58.38
CA SER A 758 23.53 -8.73 -58.25
C SER A 758 22.93 -7.35 -58.46
N LEU A 759 21.80 -7.25 -59.16
CA LEU A 759 21.17 -5.98 -59.47
C LEU A 759 20.17 -5.66 -58.36
N SER A 760 20.47 -4.62 -57.58
CA SER A 760 19.52 -4.05 -56.62
C SER A 760 18.39 -3.27 -57.29
N SER A 761 18.35 -3.21 -58.62
CA SER A 761 17.38 -2.45 -59.42
C SER A 761 16.20 -3.31 -59.86
N ASP A 762 15.01 -2.70 -59.88
CA ASP A 762 13.67 -3.25 -60.16
C ASP A 762 13.46 -3.98 -61.51
N ASN A 763 14.51 -4.29 -62.27
CA ASN A 763 14.38 -4.98 -63.55
C ASN A 763 14.37 -6.51 -63.35
N GLY A 764 13.24 -7.04 -62.91
CA GLY A 764 13.00 -8.49 -62.84
C GLY A 764 12.89 -9.12 -64.24
N PHE A 765 13.22 -10.42 -64.35
CA PHE A 765 13.05 -11.22 -65.59
C PHE A 765 11.58 -11.62 -65.85
N GLY A 766 10.65 -10.92 -65.23
CA GLY A 766 9.23 -11.21 -65.23
C GLY A 766 8.70 -11.64 -63.85
N SER A 767 7.39 -11.53 -63.69
CA SER A 767 6.67 -11.89 -62.47
C SER A 767 5.33 -12.54 -62.80
N THR A 768 4.76 -13.26 -61.84
CA THR A 768 3.40 -13.80 -61.96
C THR A 768 2.71 -13.79 -60.61
N SER A 769 1.39 -13.60 -60.65
CA SER A 769 0.54 -13.57 -59.46
C SER A 769 -0.55 -14.64 -59.53
N LEU A 770 -0.73 -15.40 -58.44
CA LEU A 770 -1.75 -16.43 -58.31
C LEU A 770 -2.68 -16.09 -57.15
N SER A 771 -3.99 -16.02 -57.38
CA SER A 771 -4.96 -15.82 -56.29
C SER A 771 -5.00 -17.04 -55.38
N ALA A 772 -5.08 -16.85 -54.06
CA ALA A 772 -5.23 -17.96 -53.11
C ALA A 772 -6.47 -18.82 -53.36
N LYS A 773 -7.48 -18.30 -54.06
CA LYS A 773 -8.65 -19.08 -54.50
C LYS A 773 -8.27 -20.18 -55.49
N SER A 774 -7.29 -19.96 -56.36
CA SER A 774 -6.88 -20.96 -57.37
C SER A 774 -6.06 -22.10 -56.78
N PHE A 775 -5.29 -21.85 -55.72
CA PHE A 775 -4.44 -22.85 -55.08
C PHE A 775 -4.94 -23.32 -53.70
N TRP A 776 -6.16 -22.96 -53.30
CA TRP A 776 -6.68 -23.19 -51.93
C TRP A 776 -6.62 -24.65 -51.47
N HIS A 777 -6.75 -25.59 -52.41
CA HIS A 777 -6.72 -27.03 -52.19
C HIS A 777 -5.40 -27.70 -52.62
N GLY A 778 -4.39 -26.90 -52.95
CA GLY A 778 -3.17 -27.33 -53.62
C GLY A 778 -3.26 -27.11 -55.13
N LEU A 779 -2.10 -26.91 -55.77
CA LEU A 779 -1.98 -26.62 -57.20
C LEU A 779 -0.59 -27.04 -57.68
N SER A 780 -0.48 -27.64 -58.86
CA SER A 780 0.80 -27.81 -59.57
C SER A 780 0.60 -27.26 -60.97
N VAL A 781 1.37 -26.23 -61.32
CA VAL A 781 1.15 -25.49 -62.58
C VAL A 781 2.47 -24.95 -63.13
N VAL A 782 2.54 -24.89 -64.45
CA VAL A 782 3.56 -24.13 -65.19
C VAL A 782 2.94 -22.79 -65.56
N GLN A 783 3.42 -21.73 -64.93
CA GLN A 783 2.85 -20.39 -65.04
C GLN A 783 3.71 -19.52 -65.96
N GLN A 784 3.07 -18.81 -66.89
CA GLN A 784 3.75 -17.85 -67.76
C GLN A 784 4.09 -16.57 -66.97
N LEU A 785 5.29 -16.03 -67.16
CA LEU A 785 5.72 -14.77 -66.54
C LEU A 785 5.23 -13.57 -67.35
N GLU A 786 4.63 -12.60 -66.67
CA GLU A 786 4.25 -11.28 -67.19
C GLU A 786 5.51 -10.39 -67.23
N ASP A 787 5.62 -9.51 -68.25
CA ASP A 787 6.71 -8.53 -68.48
C ASP A 787 8.06 -9.03 -69.03
N THR A 788 8.05 -9.70 -70.19
CA THR A 788 9.23 -9.61 -71.08
C THR A 788 8.77 -9.21 -72.48
N GLN A 789 9.34 -8.14 -73.02
CA GLN A 789 9.04 -7.65 -74.38
C GLN A 789 9.43 -8.67 -75.48
N ASP A 790 10.15 -9.75 -75.13
CA ASP A 790 10.70 -10.76 -76.03
C ASP A 790 10.08 -12.17 -75.90
N GLY A 791 8.93 -12.31 -75.21
CA GLY A 791 8.25 -13.60 -75.01
C GLY A 791 8.58 -14.21 -73.65
N GLY A 792 7.58 -14.19 -72.76
CA GLY A 792 7.67 -14.62 -71.35
C GLY A 792 8.16 -16.05 -71.16
N GLY A 793 9.20 -16.20 -70.34
CA GLY A 793 9.59 -17.49 -69.79
C GLY A 793 8.49 -18.08 -68.89
N PHE A 794 8.63 -19.36 -68.57
CA PHE A 794 7.68 -20.11 -67.74
C PHE A 794 8.27 -20.49 -66.40
N LEU A 795 7.45 -20.57 -65.36
CA LEU A 795 7.84 -20.97 -64.00
C LEU A 795 7.03 -22.19 -63.54
N ASP A 796 7.71 -23.27 -63.20
CA ASP A 796 7.12 -24.53 -62.74
C ASP A 796 7.05 -24.54 -61.20
N VAL A 797 5.83 -24.50 -60.66
CA VAL A 797 5.58 -24.37 -59.21
C VAL A 797 4.52 -25.37 -58.75
N SER A 798 4.79 -26.00 -57.62
CA SER A 798 3.80 -26.81 -56.91
C SER A 798 3.50 -26.26 -55.51
N MET A 799 2.26 -26.40 -55.08
CA MET A 799 1.69 -25.83 -53.87
C MET A 799 0.87 -26.89 -53.17
N THR A 800 1.19 -27.19 -51.91
CA THR A 800 0.43 -28.14 -51.09
C THR A 800 -0.18 -27.43 -49.89
N ALA A 801 -1.49 -27.60 -49.68
CA ALA A 801 -2.22 -26.96 -48.60
C ALA A 801 -2.25 -27.82 -47.32
N PHE A 802 -2.08 -27.19 -46.16
CA PHE A 802 -2.11 -27.82 -44.84
C PHE A 802 -2.98 -27.03 -43.86
N MET A 803 -3.62 -27.74 -42.94
CA MET A 803 -4.42 -27.12 -41.88
C MET A 803 -3.56 -26.67 -40.68
N THR A 804 -2.35 -27.21 -40.52
CA THR A 804 -1.48 -26.91 -39.38
C THR A 804 -0.03 -26.73 -39.82
N LEU A 805 0.67 -25.80 -39.17
CA LEU A 805 2.08 -25.52 -39.44
C LEU A 805 2.96 -26.76 -39.25
N ALA A 806 2.70 -27.57 -38.22
CA ALA A 806 3.46 -28.80 -37.94
C ALA A 806 3.44 -29.79 -39.12
N ARG A 807 2.29 -29.95 -39.80
CA ARG A 807 2.20 -30.82 -40.97
C ARG A 807 2.92 -30.24 -42.18
N ALA A 808 2.85 -28.92 -42.35
CA ALA A 808 3.59 -28.23 -43.41
C ALA A 808 5.12 -28.35 -43.23
N LEU A 809 5.60 -28.22 -42.00
CA LEU A 809 7.02 -28.40 -41.66
C LEU A 809 7.48 -29.84 -41.89
N GLN A 810 6.71 -30.83 -41.42
CA GLN A 810 7.01 -32.24 -41.64
C GLN A 810 7.06 -32.58 -43.15
N ALA A 811 6.14 -32.02 -43.95
CA ALA A 811 6.13 -32.20 -45.39
C ALA A 811 7.34 -31.52 -46.07
N LYS A 812 7.77 -30.35 -45.59
CA LYS A 812 8.97 -29.66 -46.08
C LYS A 812 10.23 -30.49 -45.82
N GLU A 813 10.38 -31.05 -44.62
CA GLU A 813 11.50 -31.93 -44.28
C GLU A 813 11.51 -33.17 -45.18
N ALA A 814 10.35 -33.80 -45.40
CA ALA A 814 10.23 -34.94 -46.31
C ALA A 814 10.59 -34.59 -47.76
N ALA A 815 10.21 -33.40 -48.24
CA ALA A 815 10.55 -32.93 -49.58
C ALA A 815 12.07 -32.70 -49.75
N HIS A 816 12.75 -32.16 -48.73
CA HIS A 816 14.21 -32.01 -48.72
C HIS A 816 14.95 -33.35 -48.74
N VAL A 817 14.41 -34.38 -48.08
CA VAL A 817 15.00 -35.73 -48.10
C VAL A 817 14.81 -36.40 -49.47
N ALA A 818 13.65 -36.18 -50.12
CA ALA A 818 13.35 -36.74 -51.43
C ALA A 818 14.18 -36.11 -52.57
N SER A 819 14.50 -34.82 -52.49
CA SER A 819 15.34 -34.14 -53.50
C SER A 819 16.80 -34.61 -53.46
N PHE A 820 17.29 -35.11 -52.31
CA PHE A 820 18.65 -35.67 -52.20
C PHE A 820 18.82 -37.08 -52.79
N SER A 821 17.74 -37.80 -53.13
CA SER A 821 17.82 -39.19 -53.64
C SER A 821 17.62 -39.35 -55.16
N ARG A 822 17.26 -38.29 -55.89
CA ARG A 822 17.11 -38.33 -57.35
C ARG A 822 18.40 -37.96 -58.09
N SER A 823 19.08 -38.95 -58.64
CA SER A 823 20.14 -38.76 -59.65
C SER A 823 19.50 -38.41 -61.02
N PRO A 824 20.06 -37.48 -61.82
CA PRO A 824 19.44 -37.02 -63.05
C PRO A 824 19.72 -38.02 -64.19
N SER A 825 18.82 -38.97 -64.40
CA SER A 825 18.83 -39.83 -65.59
C SER A 825 17.55 -39.68 -66.41
N ARG A 826 17.70 -38.96 -67.53
CA ARG A 826 16.97 -38.99 -68.81
C ARG A 826 15.48 -39.37 -68.75
N LEU A 827 14.62 -38.39 -69.02
CA LEU A 827 13.29 -38.60 -69.61
C LEU A 827 13.24 -37.92 -70.99
N PRO A 828 12.56 -38.54 -71.98
CA PRO A 828 12.73 -38.26 -73.40
C PRO A 828 11.92 -37.05 -73.87
N SER A 829 12.39 -36.49 -74.98
CA SER A 829 11.82 -35.36 -75.71
C SER A 829 10.36 -35.57 -76.12
N LEU A 830 9.52 -34.57 -75.86
CA LEU A 830 8.23 -34.37 -76.48
C LEU A 830 8.37 -34.17 -78.01
N ARG A 831 7.70 -35.01 -78.80
CA ARG A 831 7.22 -34.64 -80.14
C ARG A 831 5.95 -35.41 -80.51
N GLN A 832 4.93 -34.62 -80.84
CA GLN A 832 3.90 -34.85 -81.87
C GLN A 832 2.90 -36.01 -81.69
N ALA A 833 1.63 -35.66 -81.48
CA ALA A 833 0.51 -36.17 -82.29
C ALA A 833 -0.75 -35.33 -82.06
N SER A 834 -1.21 -34.68 -83.13
CA SER A 834 -2.55 -34.15 -83.28
C SER A 834 -3.50 -35.27 -83.74
N ARG A 835 -4.80 -35.00 -83.54
CA ARG A 835 -5.99 -35.49 -84.28
C ARG A 835 -6.69 -36.80 -83.86
N GLU A 836 -8.03 -36.66 -83.84
CA GLU A 836 -9.11 -37.66 -83.97
C GLU A 836 -9.33 -38.58 -82.75
N SER A 837 -10.54 -39.03 -82.38
CA SER A 837 -11.94 -38.75 -82.70
C SER A 837 -12.77 -39.50 -81.63
N GLY A 838 -14.09 -39.28 -81.60
CA GLY A 838 -15.05 -40.31 -81.16
C GLY A 838 -15.58 -40.19 -79.73
N GLY A 839 -16.90 -39.96 -79.65
CA GLY A 839 -17.66 -39.98 -78.40
C GLY A 839 -17.87 -41.38 -77.84
N GLY A 840 -18.27 -41.42 -76.57
CA GLY A 840 -18.64 -42.63 -75.85
C GLY A 840 -19.10 -42.27 -74.45
N ARG A 841 -20.42 -42.24 -74.30
CA ARG A 841 -21.16 -42.09 -73.04
C ARG A 841 -21.19 -43.46 -72.37
N GLU A 842 -20.70 -43.58 -71.14
CA GLU A 842 -21.00 -44.73 -70.28
C GLU A 842 -20.85 -44.33 -68.81
N ASP A 843 -22.00 -44.32 -68.13
CA ASP A 843 -22.15 -44.34 -66.67
C ASP A 843 -21.77 -45.75 -66.18
N VAL A 844 -20.84 -45.88 -65.22
CA VAL A 844 -20.85 -46.97 -64.21
C VAL A 844 -20.11 -46.49 -62.95
N ASP A 845 -20.77 -46.70 -61.82
CA ASP A 845 -20.35 -46.46 -60.44
C ASP A 845 -19.28 -47.43 -59.90
N GLU A 846 -18.66 -46.96 -58.81
CA GLU A 846 -18.15 -47.69 -57.64
C GLU A 846 -16.77 -48.40 -57.59
N GLU A 847 -16.04 -47.95 -56.55
CA GLU A 847 -15.18 -48.69 -55.60
C GLU A 847 -13.95 -49.47 -56.09
N ALA A 848 -12.75 -49.00 -55.71
CA ALA A 848 -12.10 -49.42 -54.46
C ALA A 848 -10.63 -48.93 -54.36
N VAL A 849 -10.11 -48.99 -53.12
CA VAL A 849 -8.69 -48.94 -52.72
C VAL A 849 -8.08 -47.57 -52.41
N VAL A 850 -8.38 -47.02 -51.22
CA VAL A 850 -7.33 -46.50 -50.31
C VAL A 850 -7.67 -46.89 -48.88
N ARG A 851 -6.94 -47.87 -48.34
CA ARG A 851 -6.97 -48.25 -46.91
C ARG A 851 -6.06 -47.32 -46.09
N GLY A 852 -6.59 -46.85 -44.96
CA GLY A 852 -5.86 -46.84 -43.69
C GLY A 852 -5.15 -45.55 -43.28
N GLY A 853 -5.87 -44.64 -42.62
CA GLY A 853 -5.27 -43.55 -41.85
C GLY A 853 -6.28 -42.93 -40.89
N PHE A 854 -6.12 -43.19 -39.59
CA PHE A 854 -7.00 -42.78 -38.48
C PHE A 854 -7.28 -41.27 -38.45
N TYR A 855 -8.56 -40.87 -38.48
CA TYR A 855 -9.03 -39.53 -38.11
C TYR A 855 -9.53 -39.53 -36.66
N PRO A 856 -9.14 -38.57 -35.80
CA PRO A 856 -9.82 -38.37 -34.53
C PRO A 856 -11.22 -37.75 -34.77
N ARG A 857 -12.23 -38.30 -34.09
CA ARG A 857 -13.61 -37.80 -34.04
C ARG A 857 -13.64 -36.31 -33.69
N LYS A 858 -14.36 -35.52 -34.49
CA LYS A 858 -14.80 -34.15 -34.15
C LYS A 858 -15.70 -34.20 -32.90
N PRO A 859 -15.60 -33.25 -31.95
CA PRO A 859 -16.67 -33.02 -30.99
C PRO A 859 -17.87 -32.42 -31.74
N ALA A 860 -19.05 -32.99 -31.50
CA ALA A 860 -20.31 -32.54 -32.07
C ALA A 860 -20.68 -31.17 -31.50
N LEU A 861 -20.57 -30.13 -32.33
CA LEU A 861 -21.33 -28.88 -32.17
C LEU A 861 -22.39 -28.89 -33.27
N SER A 862 -23.63 -28.70 -32.84
CA SER A 862 -24.83 -28.66 -33.67
C SER A 862 -24.67 -27.65 -34.80
N ALA A 863 -24.35 -28.13 -36.00
CA ALA A 863 -24.44 -27.38 -37.23
C ALA A 863 -25.59 -27.99 -38.03
N SER A 864 -26.75 -27.34 -37.95
CA SER A 864 -27.90 -27.60 -38.82
C SER A 864 -27.48 -27.37 -40.27
N ARG A 865 -27.17 -28.47 -40.98
CA ARG A 865 -26.86 -28.45 -42.40
C ARG A 865 -28.15 -28.60 -43.19
N GLY A 866 -28.91 -27.51 -43.29
CA GLY A 866 -30.05 -27.39 -44.20
C GLY A 866 -29.61 -26.71 -45.50
N ARG A 867 -29.60 -27.45 -46.62
CA ARG A 867 -29.71 -26.86 -47.95
C ARG A 867 -31.20 -26.78 -48.26
N LEU A 868 -31.73 -25.60 -48.56
CA LEU A 868 -32.69 -25.30 -49.63
C LEU A 868 -32.87 -23.78 -49.74
N ALA A 869 -33.20 -23.33 -50.94
CA ALA A 869 -33.20 -21.97 -51.47
C ALA A 869 -33.81 -20.85 -50.60
N GLY A 870 -33.18 -19.66 -50.63
CA GLY A 870 -33.89 -18.38 -50.56
C GLY A 870 -34.03 -17.68 -49.21
N GLU A 871 -33.46 -18.18 -48.11
CA GLU A 871 -33.41 -17.42 -46.85
C GLU A 871 -32.16 -16.54 -46.82
N GLU A 872 -32.35 -15.22 -46.65
CA GLU A 872 -31.26 -14.28 -46.35
C GLU A 872 -30.45 -14.83 -45.17
N ALA A 873 -29.21 -15.27 -45.43
CA ALA A 873 -28.35 -15.84 -44.42
C ALA A 873 -28.19 -14.84 -43.26
N GLN A 874 -28.79 -15.16 -42.11
CA GLN A 874 -28.70 -14.33 -40.91
C GLN A 874 -27.21 -14.08 -40.59
N CYS A 875 -26.80 -12.82 -40.65
CA CYS A 875 -25.41 -12.42 -40.44
C CYS A 875 -25.12 -12.42 -38.93
N GLU A 876 -24.66 -13.56 -38.41
CA GLU A 876 -24.19 -13.68 -37.03
C GLU A 876 -22.78 -13.08 -36.90
N GLY A 877 -22.60 -12.19 -35.91
CA GLY A 877 -21.33 -11.56 -35.60
C GLY A 877 -20.55 -12.27 -34.47
N TYR A 878 -19.24 -12.43 -34.70
CA TYR A 878 -18.31 -13.12 -33.81
C TYR A 878 -17.32 -12.14 -33.17
N ALA A 879 -16.56 -12.58 -32.17
CA ALA A 879 -15.33 -11.85 -31.81
C ALA A 879 -14.33 -11.93 -32.98
N TYR A 880 -13.59 -10.85 -33.24
CA TYR A 880 -12.62 -10.83 -34.32
C TYR A 880 -11.57 -11.94 -34.16
N ALA A 881 -11.08 -12.14 -32.94
CA ALA A 881 -10.15 -13.24 -32.62
C ALA A 881 -10.73 -14.63 -32.97
N THR A 882 -12.03 -14.86 -32.70
CA THR A 882 -12.71 -16.11 -33.08
C THR A 882 -12.77 -16.26 -34.60
N ALA A 883 -13.10 -15.17 -35.31
CA ALA A 883 -13.21 -15.18 -36.76
C ALA A 883 -11.88 -15.49 -37.46
N VAL A 884 -10.76 -14.92 -36.99
CA VAL A 884 -9.43 -15.15 -37.59
C VAL A 884 -8.74 -16.43 -37.12
N ASN A 885 -9.12 -16.96 -35.96
CA ASN A 885 -8.64 -18.26 -35.48
C ASN A 885 -9.47 -19.43 -36.02
N ALA A 886 -10.47 -19.15 -36.87
CA ALA A 886 -11.45 -20.15 -37.33
C ALA A 886 -12.01 -20.98 -36.16
N GLY A 887 -12.40 -20.32 -35.08
CA GLY A 887 -12.97 -20.95 -33.87
C GLY A 887 -11.96 -21.73 -33.01
N CYS A 888 -10.70 -21.85 -33.40
CA CYS A 888 -9.68 -22.53 -32.61
C CYS A 888 -9.30 -21.71 -31.37
N ALA A 889 -9.11 -22.39 -30.24
CA ALA A 889 -8.70 -21.77 -29.00
C ALA A 889 -7.18 -21.51 -28.99
N HIS A 890 -6.79 -20.24 -28.95
CA HIS A 890 -5.43 -19.75 -28.76
C HIS A 890 -5.30 -19.08 -27.39
N LEU A 891 -4.73 -19.79 -26.42
CA LEU A 891 -4.45 -19.21 -25.09
C LEU A 891 -3.40 -18.10 -25.20
N ALA A 892 -3.77 -16.90 -24.74
CA ALA A 892 -2.84 -15.78 -24.68
C ALA A 892 -1.85 -15.93 -23.54
N VAL A 893 -0.60 -15.50 -23.78
CA VAL A 893 0.47 -15.48 -22.77
C VAL A 893 0.63 -14.08 -22.16
N LYS A 894 0.12 -13.06 -22.85
CA LYS A 894 0.09 -11.67 -22.37
C LYS A 894 -1.30 -11.07 -22.51
N MET A 895 -1.71 -10.26 -21.55
CA MET A 895 -2.94 -9.46 -21.62
C MET A 895 -2.59 -7.99 -21.90
N VAL A 896 -3.36 -7.35 -22.77
CA VAL A 896 -3.16 -5.94 -23.10
C VAL A 896 -4.25 -5.09 -22.46
N THR A 897 -3.85 -4.14 -21.63
CA THR A 897 -4.72 -3.10 -21.08
C THR A 897 -4.52 -1.81 -21.88
N HIS A 898 -5.62 -1.22 -22.34
CA HIS A 898 -5.59 -0.01 -23.15
C HIS A 898 -6.84 0.85 -22.89
N SER A 899 -6.81 2.10 -23.35
CA SER A 899 -7.99 2.95 -23.44
C SER A 899 -8.53 2.94 -24.87
N TRP A 900 -9.84 3.05 -25.01
CA TRP A 900 -10.50 3.17 -26.31
C TRP A 900 -10.17 4.50 -27.01
N ARG A 901 -9.78 5.51 -26.24
CA ARG A 901 -9.35 6.82 -26.75
C ARG A 901 -7.91 6.81 -27.29
N ASN A 902 -7.12 5.79 -26.99
CA ASN A 902 -5.75 5.71 -27.50
C ASN A 902 -5.77 5.61 -29.02
N LYS A 903 -4.84 6.30 -29.68
CA LYS A 903 -4.52 6.06 -31.10
C LYS A 903 -4.26 4.57 -31.32
N PHE A 904 -4.90 4.01 -32.33
CA PHE A 904 -4.81 2.57 -32.58
C PHE A 904 -3.38 2.14 -32.93
N THR A 905 -2.64 2.97 -33.66
CA THR A 905 -1.22 2.78 -33.97
C THR A 905 -0.36 2.66 -32.71
N HIS A 906 -0.65 3.45 -31.67
CA HIS A 906 0.09 3.39 -30.41
C HIS A 906 -0.19 2.09 -29.64
N LEU A 907 -1.45 1.61 -29.69
CA LEU A 907 -1.80 0.31 -29.11
C LEU A 907 -0.99 -0.82 -29.74
N LEU A 908 -0.94 -0.90 -31.07
CA LEU A 908 -0.13 -1.93 -31.74
C LEU A 908 1.37 -1.70 -31.54
N ALA A 909 1.84 -0.46 -31.57
CA ALA A 909 3.24 -0.16 -31.33
C ALA A 909 3.70 -0.63 -29.94
N ALA A 910 2.87 -0.46 -28.90
CA ALA A 910 3.17 -0.94 -27.55
C ALA A 910 3.26 -2.47 -27.48
N ILE A 911 2.37 -3.18 -28.19
CA ILE A 911 2.39 -4.64 -28.28
C ILE A 911 3.66 -5.13 -28.99
N LEU A 912 4.00 -4.50 -30.12
CA LEU A 912 5.21 -4.83 -30.88
C LEU A 912 6.49 -4.45 -30.13
N ALA A 913 6.48 -3.36 -29.36
CA ALA A 913 7.59 -2.97 -28.50
C ALA A 913 7.84 -4.01 -27.41
N ASP A 914 6.78 -4.44 -26.72
CA ASP A 914 6.86 -5.53 -25.75
C ASP A 914 7.39 -6.83 -26.38
N ALA A 915 6.92 -7.18 -27.57
CA ALA A 915 7.43 -8.36 -28.29
C ALA A 915 8.91 -8.25 -28.67
N LEU A 916 9.35 -7.05 -29.03
CA LEU A 916 10.74 -6.72 -29.36
C LEU A 916 11.58 -6.36 -28.12
N ASP A 917 11.08 -6.57 -26.90
CA ASP A 917 11.69 -6.16 -25.63
C ASP A 917 12.27 -4.73 -25.70
N ALA A 918 11.55 -3.81 -26.36
CA ALA A 918 11.94 -2.42 -26.52
C ALA A 918 11.34 -1.57 -25.39
N GLU A 919 12.17 -0.74 -24.75
CA GLU A 919 11.72 0.13 -23.65
C GLU A 919 10.74 1.22 -24.11
N LYS A 920 10.77 1.55 -25.40
CA LYS A 920 10.06 2.65 -26.05
C LYS A 920 9.33 2.16 -27.29
N TYR A 921 8.13 2.68 -27.54
CA TYR A 921 7.32 2.29 -28.68
C TYR A 921 7.26 3.34 -29.80
N GLU A 922 7.85 4.54 -29.62
CA GLU A 922 7.75 5.64 -30.59
C GLU A 922 8.36 5.30 -31.94
N GLU A 923 9.53 4.64 -31.95
CA GLU A 923 10.19 4.21 -33.19
C GLU A 923 9.32 3.19 -33.96
N ILE A 924 8.68 2.29 -33.23
CA ILE A 924 7.80 1.27 -33.81
C ILE A 924 6.50 1.91 -34.30
N ALA A 925 5.95 2.89 -33.59
CA ALA A 925 4.80 3.66 -34.04
C ALA A 925 5.11 4.42 -35.33
N ARG A 926 6.30 5.00 -35.45
CA ARG A 926 6.78 5.65 -36.69
C ARG A 926 6.86 4.64 -37.84
N SER A 927 7.52 3.50 -37.63
CA SER A 927 7.61 2.44 -38.66
C SER A 927 6.24 1.87 -39.06
N LEU A 928 5.27 1.78 -38.13
CA LEU A 928 3.88 1.42 -38.45
C LEU A 928 3.16 2.50 -39.25
N GLY A 929 3.37 3.78 -38.94
CA GLY A 929 2.82 4.91 -39.69
C GLY A 929 3.36 5.00 -41.12
N GLU A 930 4.67 4.78 -41.28
CA GLU A 930 5.39 4.76 -42.57
C GLU A 930 5.23 3.43 -43.33
N ARG A 931 4.54 2.44 -42.75
CA ARG A 931 4.33 1.09 -43.31
C ARG A 931 5.62 0.31 -43.63
N GLU A 932 6.66 0.48 -42.81
CA GLU A 932 7.93 -0.24 -42.90
C GLU A 932 7.83 -1.69 -42.37
N PHE A 933 6.83 -2.44 -42.83
CA PHE A 933 6.52 -3.76 -42.28
C PHE A 933 7.64 -4.79 -42.50
N GLY A 934 8.44 -4.65 -43.56
CA GLY A 934 9.58 -5.52 -43.83
C GLY A 934 10.62 -5.47 -42.72
N THR A 935 10.98 -4.27 -42.27
CA THR A 935 11.93 -4.02 -41.18
C THR A 935 11.41 -4.60 -39.86
N LEU A 936 10.16 -4.29 -39.51
CA LEU A 936 9.52 -4.80 -38.29
C LEU A 936 9.44 -6.33 -38.28
N THR A 937 9.01 -6.93 -39.39
CA THR A 937 8.91 -8.39 -39.52
C THR A 937 10.28 -9.05 -39.40
N LYS A 938 11.32 -8.49 -40.04
CA LYS A 938 12.69 -9.02 -39.93
C LYS A 938 13.18 -8.98 -38.48
N ALA A 939 12.90 -7.91 -37.74
CA ALA A 939 13.24 -7.79 -36.33
C ALA A 939 12.48 -8.81 -35.45
N LEU A 940 11.17 -8.99 -35.67
CA LEU A 940 10.33 -9.94 -34.94
C LEU A 940 10.73 -11.39 -35.22
N ARG A 941 11.00 -11.72 -36.49
CA ARG A 941 11.45 -13.05 -36.91
C ARG A 941 12.83 -13.39 -36.31
N LYS A 942 13.76 -12.42 -36.29
CA LYS A 942 15.09 -12.60 -35.65
C LYS A 942 14.99 -12.98 -34.17
N ARG A 943 13.92 -12.59 -33.48
CA ARG A 943 13.68 -12.90 -32.06
C ARG A 943 12.70 -14.04 -31.80
N ASP A 944 12.16 -14.65 -32.86
CA ASP A 944 11.12 -15.69 -32.78
C ASP A 944 9.87 -15.23 -32.01
N LYS A 945 9.37 -14.03 -32.34
CA LYS A 945 8.26 -13.38 -31.60
C LYS A 945 6.95 -13.28 -32.37
N LEU A 946 6.93 -13.68 -33.65
CA LEU A 946 5.75 -13.55 -34.52
C LEU A 946 4.52 -14.32 -34.01
N ASP A 947 4.76 -15.39 -33.26
CA ASP A 947 3.70 -16.29 -32.79
C ASP A 947 3.38 -16.10 -31.29
N VAL A 948 3.91 -15.03 -30.67
CA VAL A 948 3.52 -14.63 -29.31
C VAL A 948 2.06 -14.19 -29.31
N ARG A 949 1.29 -14.69 -28.35
CA ARG A 949 -0.17 -14.53 -28.27
C ARG A 949 -0.58 -13.49 -27.24
N TYR A 950 -1.32 -12.49 -27.69
CA TYR A 950 -1.84 -11.40 -26.88
C TYR A 950 -3.36 -11.50 -26.77
N TRP A 951 -3.90 -11.26 -25.57
CA TRP A 951 -5.33 -11.05 -25.36
C TRP A 951 -5.61 -9.54 -25.33
N ILE A 952 -6.48 -9.06 -26.21
CA ILE A 952 -6.75 -7.63 -26.40
C ILE A 952 -8.25 -7.46 -26.47
N CYS A 953 -8.86 -6.74 -25.53
CA CYS A 953 -10.32 -6.69 -25.43
C CYS A 953 -11.00 -6.16 -26.71
N ALA A 954 -10.38 -5.22 -27.42
CA ALA A 954 -10.87 -4.71 -28.71
C ALA A 954 -11.13 -5.81 -29.75
N PHE A 955 -10.38 -6.92 -29.70
CA PHE A 955 -10.50 -8.03 -30.66
C PHE A 955 -11.03 -9.33 -30.06
N SER A 956 -10.71 -9.61 -28.80
CA SER A 956 -11.04 -10.86 -28.11
C SER A 956 -12.48 -10.89 -27.58
N VAL A 957 -13.06 -9.74 -27.27
CA VAL A 957 -14.46 -9.62 -26.87
C VAL A 957 -15.35 -9.56 -28.11
N ASN A 958 -16.49 -10.24 -28.08
CA ASN A 958 -17.48 -10.18 -29.15
C ASN A 958 -18.18 -8.80 -29.16
N GLN A 959 -17.65 -7.89 -29.98
CA GLN A 959 -18.18 -6.54 -30.13
C GLN A 959 -19.60 -6.52 -30.69
N HIS A 960 -20.03 -7.58 -31.39
CA HIS A 960 -21.41 -7.73 -31.84
C HIS A 960 -22.36 -8.07 -30.69
N ALA A 961 -21.91 -8.80 -29.67
CA ALA A 961 -22.73 -9.10 -28.50
C ALA A 961 -22.80 -7.93 -27.51
N GLY A 962 -21.90 -6.95 -27.62
CA GLY A 962 -21.90 -5.76 -26.77
C GLY A 962 -22.40 -4.52 -27.51
N ILE A 963 -21.49 -3.86 -28.20
CA ILE A 963 -21.64 -2.44 -28.53
C ILE A 963 -22.21 -2.15 -29.92
N CYS A 964 -22.24 -3.12 -30.85
CA CYS A 964 -22.48 -2.84 -32.27
C CYS A 964 -23.85 -2.22 -32.61
N ALA A 965 -24.87 -2.40 -31.76
CA ALA A 965 -26.24 -1.91 -32.01
C ALA A 965 -26.40 -0.39 -31.86
N SER A 966 -25.52 0.27 -31.11
CA SER A 966 -25.64 1.70 -30.81
C SER A 966 -24.30 2.40 -31.07
N PRO A 967 -23.88 2.57 -32.33
CA PRO A 967 -22.71 3.38 -32.64
C PRO A 967 -23.00 4.88 -32.48
N PRO A 968 -21.98 5.70 -32.14
CA PRO A 968 -22.10 7.15 -32.30
C PRO A 968 -22.24 7.51 -33.79
N PRO A 969 -22.74 8.71 -34.13
CA PRO A 969 -23.04 9.09 -35.52
C PRO A 969 -21.78 9.15 -36.40
N ALA A 970 -20.66 9.58 -35.82
CA ALA A 970 -19.37 9.67 -36.50
C ALA A 970 -18.23 9.22 -35.58
N ASP A 971 -17.11 8.87 -36.20
CA ASP A 971 -15.85 8.59 -35.53
C ASP A 971 -15.07 9.86 -35.17
N SER A 972 -13.93 9.72 -34.49
CA SER A 972 -13.13 10.88 -34.06
C SER A 972 -12.57 11.74 -35.22
N THR A 973 -12.58 11.20 -36.44
CA THR A 973 -12.14 11.91 -37.66
C THR A 973 -13.31 12.53 -38.43
N GLY A 974 -14.52 12.46 -37.90
CA GLY A 974 -15.74 13.03 -38.50
C GLY A 974 -16.39 12.15 -39.56
N HIS A 975 -15.92 10.92 -39.78
CA HIS A 975 -16.53 10.01 -40.75
C HIS A 975 -17.71 9.27 -40.12
N ALA A 976 -18.83 9.19 -40.84
CA ALA A 976 -20.04 8.52 -40.35
C ALA A 976 -19.78 7.04 -40.05
N ILE A 977 -20.34 6.53 -38.94
CA ILE A 977 -20.26 5.11 -38.58
C ILE A 977 -21.57 4.43 -39.00
N ILE A 978 -21.46 3.39 -39.82
CA ILE A 978 -22.62 2.63 -40.28
C ILE A 978 -23.07 1.67 -39.17
N PRO A 979 -24.36 1.70 -38.75
CA PRO A 979 -24.90 0.73 -37.81
C PRO A 979 -24.78 -0.71 -38.33
N CYS A 980 -24.41 -1.62 -37.43
CA CYS A 980 -24.28 -3.03 -37.78
C CYS A 980 -25.66 -3.69 -37.84
N SER A 981 -25.94 -4.42 -38.92
CA SER A 981 -27.21 -5.14 -39.16
C SER A 981 -27.21 -6.59 -38.66
N CYS A 982 -26.24 -7.00 -37.84
CA CYS A 982 -26.15 -8.39 -37.37
C CYS A 982 -27.33 -8.76 -36.46
N THR A 983 -27.70 -10.03 -36.46
CA THR A 983 -28.75 -10.60 -35.59
C THR A 983 -28.23 -11.07 -34.24
N THR A 984 -26.93 -10.92 -33.95
CA THR A 984 -26.31 -11.36 -32.68
C THR A 984 -27.00 -10.72 -31.48
N PRO A 985 -27.49 -11.52 -30.51
CA PRO A 985 -28.09 -11.02 -29.28
C PRO A 985 -27.15 -10.12 -28.49
N LYS A 986 -27.70 -9.07 -27.86
CA LYS A 986 -26.91 -8.12 -27.06
C LYS A 986 -26.93 -8.49 -25.58
N HIS A 987 -25.76 -8.65 -24.99
CA HIS A 987 -25.57 -9.04 -23.59
C HIS A 987 -24.65 -8.02 -22.89
N PHE A 988 -25.26 -7.02 -22.27
CA PHE A 988 -24.53 -6.01 -21.49
C PHE A 988 -24.18 -6.51 -20.09
N GLU A 989 -25.06 -7.32 -19.48
CA GLU A 989 -24.92 -7.87 -18.12
C GLU A 989 -25.32 -9.36 -18.08
N GLY A 990 -25.14 -10.01 -16.93
CA GLY A 990 -25.52 -11.41 -16.72
C GLY A 990 -24.50 -12.46 -17.21
N ASP A 991 -24.94 -13.71 -17.29
CA ASP A 991 -24.05 -14.86 -17.51
C ASP A 991 -23.52 -14.97 -18.94
N LEU A 992 -24.21 -14.37 -19.90
CA LEU A 992 -23.78 -14.33 -21.31
C LEU A 992 -22.95 -13.09 -21.66
N SER A 993 -22.91 -12.07 -20.79
CA SER A 993 -22.05 -10.89 -21.02
C SER A 993 -20.58 -11.28 -20.88
N GLU A 994 -19.75 -10.86 -21.83
CA GLU A 994 -18.30 -11.09 -21.75
C GLU A 994 -17.59 -10.02 -20.92
N MET A 995 -18.23 -8.86 -20.72
CA MET A 995 -17.63 -7.68 -20.09
C MET A 995 -17.48 -7.83 -18.56
N ASN A 996 -18.24 -8.73 -17.93
CA ASN A 996 -18.17 -9.00 -16.49
C ASN A 996 -17.28 -10.21 -16.13
N LYS A 997 -16.60 -10.82 -17.11
CA LYS A 997 -15.81 -12.05 -16.95
C LYS A 997 -14.31 -11.85 -16.99
N PHE A 998 -13.82 -10.61 -17.05
CA PHE A 998 -12.40 -10.35 -17.24
C PHE A 998 -11.54 -10.90 -16.09
N ASP A 999 -11.99 -10.74 -14.84
CA ASP A 999 -11.26 -11.25 -13.68
C ASP A 999 -11.15 -12.78 -13.71
N ASP A 1000 -12.25 -13.47 -13.99
CA ASP A 1000 -12.29 -14.94 -14.06
C ASP A 1000 -11.50 -15.47 -15.27
N MET A 1001 -11.56 -14.76 -16.40
CA MET A 1001 -10.78 -15.07 -17.60
C MET A 1001 -9.27 -14.92 -17.35
N MET A 1002 -8.85 -13.84 -16.67
CA MET A 1002 -7.45 -13.66 -16.26
C MET A 1002 -7.00 -14.76 -15.30
N ALA A 1003 -7.85 -15.12 -14.32
CA ALA A 1003 -7.58 -16.22 -13.41
C ALA A 1003 -7.43 -17.55 -14.16
N TYR A 1004 -8.33 -17.82 -15.13
CA TYR A 1004 -8.28 -19.01 -15.97
C TYR A 1004 -7.02 -19.05 -16.85
N LEU A 1005 -6.63 -17.95 -17.48
CA LEU A 1005 -5.38 -17.84 -18.24
C LEU A 1005 -4.18 -18.14 -17.35
N LYS A 1006 -4.07 -17.47 -16.20
CA LYS A 1006 -2.98 -17.69 -15.24
C LYS A 1006 -2.88 -19.15 -14.80
N LYS A 1007 -4.03 -19.80 -14.54
CA LYS A 1007 -4.11 -21.23 -14.19
C LYS A 1007 -3.67 -22.13 -15.34
N SER A 1008 -4.11 -21.84 -16.55
CA SER A 1008 -3.82 -22.65 -17.75
C SER A 1008 -2.34 -22.55 -18.15
N LEU A 1009 -1.75 -21.35 -18.11
CA LEU A 1009 -0.33 -21.12 -18.41
C LEU A 1009 0.58 -21.82 -17.39
N ARG A 1010 0.23 -21.77 -16.09
CA ARG A 1010 0.96 -22.51 -15.04
C ARG A 1010 0.98 -24.02 -15.30
N ARG A 1011 -0.15 -24.60 -15.72
CA ARG A 1011 -0.24 -26.03 -16.08
C ARG A 1011 0.62 -26.37 -17.30
N GLN A 1012 0.88 -25.41 -18.19
CA GLN A 1012 1.76 -25.54 -19.35
C GLN A 1012 3.24 -25.26 -19.03
N GLY A 1013 3.59 -25.06 -17.75
CA GLY A 1013 4.97 -24.78 -17.32
C GLY A 1013 5.41 -23.33 -17.53
N GLN A 1014 4.52 -22.41 -17.91
CA GLN A 1014 4.83 -20.98 -17.99
C GLN A 1014 4.69 -20.30 -16.63
N ALA A 1015 5.71 -19.51 -16.26
CA ALA A 1015 5.84 -18.93 -14.92
C ALA A 1015 4.76 -17.90 -14.57
N ARG A 1016 4.26 -17.12 -15.54
CA ARG A 1016 3.33 -16.02 -15.27
C ARG A 1016 2.57 -15.53 -16.51
N LEU A 1017 1.31 -15.13 -16.32
CA LEU A 1017 0.57 -14.27 -17.26
C LEU A 1017 1.14 -12.85 -17.16
N GLU A 1018 1.68 -12.34 -18.27
CA GLU A 1018 2.20 -10.96 -18.33
C GLU A 1018 1.10 -9.97 -18.72
N GLN A 1019 1.29 -8.70 -18.38
CA GLN A 1019 0.36 -7.63 -18.70
C GLN A 1019 1.11 -6.47 -19.36
N VAL A 1020 0.65 -6.09 -20.56
CA VAL A 1020 1.14 -4.93 -21.31
C VAL A 1020 0.13 -3.80 -21.12
N VAL A 1021 0.59 -2.65 -20.64
CA VAL A 1021 -0.26 -1.46 -20.48
C VAL A 1021 0.08 -0.47 -21.58
N ALA A 1022 -0.80 -0.37 -22.58
CA ALA A 1022 -0.67 0.59 -23.66
C ALA A 1022 -1.25 1.95 -23.22
N MET A 1023 -0.37 2.90 -22.91
CA MET A 1023 -0.73 4.28 -22.56
C MET A 1023 -0.22 5.25 -23.61
N GLU A 1024 -0.95 6.33 -23.86
CA GLU A 1024 -0.44 7.42 -24.68
C GLU A 1024 0.59 8.25 -23.91
N ALA A 1025 1.68 8.62 -24.59
CA ALA A 1025 2.75 9.44 -24.04
C ALA A 1025 2.30 10.79 -23.43
N GLY A 1026 1.08 11.27 -23.73
CA GLY A 1026 0.50 12.47 -23.13
C GLY A 1026 -0.33 12.27 -21.86
N ASN A 1027 -0.74 11.03 -21.53
CA ASN A 1027 -1.73 10.73 -20.48
C ASN A 1027 -1.13 10.04 -19.23
N ILE A 1028 0.19 10.07 -19.03
CA ILE A 1028 0.87 9.40 -17.89
C ILE A 1028 0.80 10.25 -16.59
N TRP A 1029 -0.35 10.86 -16.30
CA TRP A 1029 -0.53 11.66 -15.07
C TRP A 1029 -1.83 11.33 -14.35
#